data_AF-A0A7Y4V8T9-F1
#
_entry.id   AF-A0A7Y4V8T9-F1
#
_cell.length_a   1.000
_cell.length_b   1.000
_cell.length_c   1.000
_cell.angle_alpha   90.00
_cell.angle_beta   90.00
_cell.angle_gamma   90.00
#
_symmetry.space_group_name_H-M   'P 1'
#
loop_
_entity.id
_entity.type
_entity.pdbx_description
1 polymer ?
#
loop_
_entity_poly.entity_id
_entity_poly.type
_entity_poly.pdbx_seq_one_letter_code
_entity_poly.pdbx_strand_id
1 'polypeptide(L)'
;MNVRFLLLLALLQLTIYSCFAQGNGFPFGAVSSKELAMTNYTGDSLATALVLDEFGEVYFNESTGNMIVEFHQKIKILKLDGVRYGNFTFTLRKNENDFEKLISVEGATHVLSSGTIKRFDLDKKSVFREENRNYAKVSFTLPNVTVGAIVEVKYIFSSPFILVLYPWEFQADTPKLRSEFRALIPANYVYNASLRGYLKLSTNETKVIRDCFSIGGGKADCSLLRFEMKDIPAFREEEFMTAKSNFLSQINFELSEIRYFDGRHDKVTKEWKDVEQELFEHQDFGNQIKKARNILDDKVKEITNGTDDPLQKAKLIFDWVKRHYTWNEYDGKYAEKGVKFALENSKGNVGDINLSLLGALQLAKLDANPVILSTRSNGLPNSLYPVLSEFNYVIVQLQIGEQVYLLDATEPLAGFGLLPERCLNGTGRLLAKKDSKEVQLISKAKEKSVTSLNINLKEDGTLAGTMRVISYDYKALEKRRQIQSFGRIENYSASLEREWSLQTVRNMSIENLGEHEKPLTETMEIEFNRDDLANVNRVYFNPFVVGRWTTNPFKLKERNFPVDFGTPQEETVLVVVEYPPGFTLDEMPKDIAMALPNKGGRFTFSCGNIGNKLNITYTLSLSKAIYEAQEYPYLKELFARIVQIRQTDLVLIKK
;
A
#
# COMPACT_ATOMS: atom_id res chain seq x y z
N MET A 1 44.64 32.83 47.93
CA MET A 1 44.33 32.52 46.52
C MET A 1 43.51 33.67 45.97
N ASN A 2 44.00 34.40 44.97
CA ASN A 2 43.42 35.69 44.54
C ASN A 2 42.02 35.47 43.93
N VAL A 3 41.02 36.29 44.30
CA VAL A 3 39.63 36.19 43.78
C VAL A 3 39.59 36.26 42.24
N ARG A 4 40.51 37.04 41.65
CA ARG A 4 40.70 37.10 40.19
C ARG A 4 41.16 35.77 39.57
N PHE A 5 41.94 34.97 40.30
CA PHE A 5 42.41 33.66 39.85
C PHE A 5 41.28 32.61 39.88
N LEU A 6 40.42 32.66 40.89
CA LEU A 6 39.21 31.82 40.98
C LEU A 6 38.19 32.15 39.89
N LEU A 7 38.00 33.44 39.58
CA LEU A 7 37.14 33.88 38.47
C LEU A 7 37.69 33.44 37.11
N LEU A 8 39.01 33.50 36.91
CA LEU A 8 39.64 33.02 35.67
C LEU A 8 39.49 31.50 35.52
N LEU A 9 39.66 30.73 36.61
CA LEU A 9 39.48 29.27 36.61
C LEU A 9 38.02 28.88 36.31
N ALA A 10 37.06 29.61 36.87
CA ALA A 10 35.63 29.39 36.61
C ALA A 10 35.24 29.75 35.16
N LEU A 11 35.81 30.84 34.59
CA LEU A 11 35.61 31.18 33.19
C LEU A 11 36.25 30.15 32.25
N LEU A 12 37.44 29.64 32.59
CA LEU A 12 38.12 28.60 31.82
C LEU A 12 37.33 27.29 31.82
N GLN A 13 36.76 26.90 32.98
CA GLN A 13 35.87 25.74 33.08
C GLN A 13 34.60 25.92 32.24
N LEU A 14 33.97 27.10 32.24
CA LEU A 14 32.82 27.43 31.39
C LEU A 14 33.14 27.38 29.88
N THR A 15 34.34 27.77 29.48
CA THR A 15 34.78 27.64 28.07
C THR A 15 35.07 26.21 27.65
N ILE A 16 35.54 25.35 28.58
CA ILE A 16 35.77 23.92 28.28
C ILE A 16 34.44 23.19 28.07
N TYR A 17 33.39 23.50 28.85
CA TYR A 17 32.04 22.92 28.62
C TYR A 17 31.39 23.35 27.30
N SER A 18 31.75 24.52 26.76
CA SER A 18 31.23 25.02 25.49
C SER A 18 31.90 24.39 24.26
N CYS A 19 33.08 23.78 24.43
CA CYS A 19 33.83 23.17 23.33
C CYS A 19 33.47 21.69 23.10
N PHE A 20 32.78 21.04 24.03
CA PHE A 20 32.32 19.63 23.90
C PHE A 20 30.93 19.49 23.24
N ALA A 21 30.29 20.58 22.82
CA ALA A 21 29.01 20.53 22.10
C ALA A 21 29.16 20.35 20.57
N GLN A 22 30.38 20.12 20.06
CA GLN A 22 30.64 19.78 18.66
C GLN A 22 30.62 18.25 18.42
N GLY A 23 29.70 17.53 19.06
CA GLY A 23 29.51 16.09 18.82
C GLY A 23 28.66 15.82 17.57
N ASN A 24 28.93 14.71 16.88
CA ASN A 24 27.99 14.11 15.93
C ASN A 24 26.86 13.45 16.73
N GLY A 25 25.61 13.85 16.48
CA GLY A 25 24.44 13.30 17.17
C GLY A 25 24.35 13.66 18.66
N PHE A 26 23.92 12.69 19.48
CA PHE A 26 23.78 12.80 20.94
C PHE A 26 24.59 11.71 21.66
N PRO A 27 25.08 11.95 22.90
CA PRO A 27 25.95 11.00 23.59
C PRO A 27 25.19 9.74 24.04
N PHE A 28 25.82 8.56 23.85
CA PHE A 28 25.25 7.29 24.28
C PHE A 28 25.16 7.21 25.80
N GLY A 29 24.03 6.73 26.33
CA GLY A 29 23.80 6.55 27.76
C GLY A 29 23.43 7.82 28.52
N ALA A 30 23.32 8.97 27.84
CA ALA A 30 22.86 10.21 28.43
C ALA A 30 21.33 10.22 28.56
N VAL A 31 20.84 9.55 29.62
CA VAL A 31 19.42 9.49 29.98
C VAL A 31 19.18 10.27 31.27
N SER A 32 18.17 11.13 31.26
CA SER A 32 17.76 11.94 32.40
C SER A 32 16.61 11.29 33.18
N SER A 33 16.54 11.60 34.48
CA SER A 33 15.41 11.18 35.32
C SER A 33 14.08 11.75 34.83
N LYS A 34 14.08 12.89 34.14
CA LYS A 34 12.86 13.49 33.55
C LYS A 34 12.31 12.63 32.41
N GLU A 35 13.16 12.17 31.50
CA GLU A 35 12.74 11.25 30.42
C GLU A 35 12.23 9.92 31.00
N LEU A 36 12.90 9.37 32.02
CA LEU A 36 12.47 8.13 32.69
C LEU A 36 11.19 8.30 33.50
N ALA A 37 10.92 9.48 34.07
CA ALA A 37 9.69 9.76 34.81
C ALA A 37 8.48 9.99 33.88
N MET A 38 8.68 10.17 32.57
CA MET A 38 7.58 10.28 31.61
C MET A 38 6.72 9.00 31.61
N THR A 39 5.41 9.14 31.77
CA THR A 39 4.45 8.01 31.78
C THR A 39 3.46 8.06 30.61
N ASN A 40 3.29 9.22 29.97
CA ASN A 40 2.46 9.41 28.80
C ASN A 40 3.07 10.44 27.84
N TYR A 41 2.52 10.50 26.63
CA TYR A 41 2.85 11.52 25.64
C TYR A 41 1.57 12.26 25.25
N THR A 42 1.52 13.56 25.49
CA THR A 42 0.32 14.38 25.24
C THR A 42 0.03 14.56 23.75
N GLY A 43 1.05 14.46 22.88
CA GLY A 43 0.89 14.56 21.43
C GLY A 43 0.22 13.32 20.81
N ASP A 44 0.23 12.18 21.49
CA ASP A 44 -0.49 10.96 21.11
C ASP A 44 -0.75 10.09 22.34
N SER A 45 -1.95 10.19 22.90
CA SER A 45 -2.34 9.40 24.08
C SER A 45 -2.42 7.89 23.82
N LEU A 46 -2.50 7.47 22.55
CA LEU A 46 -2.51 6.07 22.16
C LEU A 46 -1.10 5.49 22.03
N ALA A 47 -0.06 6.33 21.94
CA ALA A 47 1.33 5.89 21.80
C ALA A 47 1.73 4.86 22.85
N THR A 48 2.29 3.73 22.38
CA THR A 48 2.82 2.66 23.22
C THR A 48 4.30 2.88 23.55
N ALA A 49 4.98 3.63 22.70
CA ALA A 49 6.35 4.11 22.87
C ALA A 49 6.51 5.49 22.21
N LEU A 50 7.61 6.18 22.53
CA LEU A 50 7.97 7.49 21.97
C LEU A 50 9.46 7.53 21.68
N VAL A 51 9.85 7.84 20.44
CA VAL A 51 11.25 8.10 20.11
C VAL A 51 11.61 9.50 20.61
N LEU A 52 12.55 9.58 21.53
CA LEU A 52 12.98 10.85 22.13
C LEU A 52 13.98 11.56 21.23
N ASP A 53 14.99 10.84 20.77
CA ASP A 53 15.99 11.32 19.81
C ASP A 53 16.34 10.19 18.84
N GLU A 54 16.46 10.54 17.58
CA GLU A 54 16.92 9.67 16.51
C GLU A 54 17.92 10.44 15.64
N PHE A 55 19.05 9.80 15.36
CA PHE A 55 20.15 10.38 14.61
C PHE A 55 20.70 9.37 13.61
N GLY A 56 20.90 9.83 12.38
CA GLY A 56 21.56 9.07 11.33
C GLY A 56 22.64 9.89 10.65
N GLU A 57 23.75 9.24 10.31
CA GLU A 57 24.82 9.86 9.55
C GLU A 57 25.33 8.91 8.47
N VAL A 58 25.49 9.44 7.25
CA VAL A 58 26.12 8.74 6.13
C VAL A 58 27.35 9.50 5.69
N TYR A 59 28.48 8.80 5.56
CA TYR A 59 29.72 9.35 5.04
C TYR A 59 30.53 8.28 4.30
N PHE A 60 31.62 8.66 3.65
CA PHE A 60 32.43 7.73 2.85
C PHE A 60 33.81 7.54 3.48
N ASN A 61 34.22 6.27 3.61
CA ASN A 61 35.52 5.91 4.16
C ASN A 61 36.62 6.21 3.14
N GLU A 62 37.60 7.03 3.51
CA GLU A 62 38.68 7.49 2.62
C GLU A 62 39.58 6.35 2.11
N SER A 63 39.76 5.29 2.89
CA SER A 63 40.66 4.19 2.52
C SER A 63 40.02 3.19 1.56
N THR A 64 38.71 2.99 1.66
CA THR A 64 37.99 1.94 0.91
C THR A 64 37.01 2.50 -0.12
N GLY A 65 36.61 3.76 0.00
CA GLY A 65 35.49 4.34 -0.74
C GLY A 65 34.12 3.84 -0.29
N ASN A 66 34.06 2.89 0.66
CA ASN A 66 32.80 2.36 1.15
C ASN A 66 32.00 3.43 1.90
N MET A 67 30.69 3.39 1.73
CA MET A 67 29.77 4.15 2.54
C MET A 67 29.75 3.61 3.98
N ILE A 68 29.75 4.49 4.97
CA ILE A 68 29.56 4.19 6.38
C ILE A 68 28.20 4.77 6.78
N VAL A 69 27.40 3.96 7.46
CA VAL A 69 26.08 4.35 7.95
C VAL A 69 26.07 4.21 9.46
N GLU A 70 25.84 5.31 10.16
CA GLU A 70 25.60 5.34 11.61
C GLU A 70 24.11 5.54 11.89
N PHE A 71 23.61 4.83 12.89
CA PHE A 71 22.26 5.00 13.42
C PHE A 71 22.32 5.02 14.94
N HIS A 72 21.61 5.95 15.57
CA HIS A 72 21.46 6.06 17.02
C HIS A 72 20.06 6.50 17.38
N GLN A 73 19.39 5.78 18.28
CA GLN A 73 18.02 6.07 18.69
C GLN A 73 17.79 5.81 20.17
N LYS A 74 16.99 6.67 20.81
CA LYS A 74 16.51 6.54 22.18
C LYS A 74 14.97 6.47 22.18
N ILE A 75 14.40 5.40 22.72
CA ILE A 75 12.95 5.15 22.74
C ILE A 75 12.45 4.99 24.17
N LYS A 76 11.43 5.74 24.53
CA LYS A 76 10.70 5.62 25.79
C LYS A 76 9.55 4.62 25.66
N ILE A 77 9.48 3.64 26.56
CA ILE A 77 8.36 2.69 26.64
C ILE A 77 7.26 3.26 27.54
N LEU A 78 6.06 3.46 26.97
CA LEU A 78 4.93 4.09 27.66
C LEU A 78 3.85 3.07 28.09
N LYS A 79 3.69 1.98 27.33
CA LYS A 79 2.68 0.94 27.56
C LYS A 79 3.25 -0.46 27.31
N LEU A 80 2.53 -1.49 27.74
CA LEU A 80 2.98 -2.89 27.66
C LEU A 80 3.33 -3.31 26.22
N ASP A 81 2.47 -2.97 25.25
CA ASP A 81 2.72 -3.26 23.82
C ASP A 81 4.00 -2.62 23.28
N GLY A 82 4.51 -1.57 23.93
CA GLY A 82 5.76 -0.90 23.58
C GLY A 82 7.01 -1.72 23.94
N VAL A 83 6.90 -2.74 24.80
CA VAL A 83 8.04 -3.60 25.17
C VAL A 83 8.68 -4.26 23.94
N ARG A 84 7.90 -4.46 22.86
CA ARG A 84 8.41 -4.96 21.57
C ARG A 84 9.53 -4.11 20.96
N TYR A 85 9.58 -2.81 21.25
CA TYR A 85 10.64 -1.91 20.77
C TYR A 85 12.00 -2.16 21.44
N GLY A 86 12.07 -3.13 22.36
CA GLY A 86 13.32 -3.72 22.84
C GLY A 86 13.94 -4.77 21.89
N ASN A 87 13.18 -5.24 20.90
CA ASN A 87 13.65 -6.19 19.88
C ASN A 87 14.04 -5.42 18.62
N PHE A 88 15.30 -5.54 18.22
CA PHE A 88 15.83 -4.87 17.04
C PHE A 88 16.14 -5.88 15.95
N THR A 89 15.85 -5.50 14.71
CA THR A 89 16.15 -6.29 13.52
C THR A 89 16.44 -5.36 12.35
N PHE A 90 17.56 -5.56 11.67
CA PHE A 90 17.88 -4.86 10.43
C PHE A 90 18.59 -5.79 9.44
N THR A 91 18.57 -5.39 8.16
CA THR A 91 19.11 -6.19 7.06
C THR A 91 20.34 -5.51 6.47
N LEU A 92 21.37 -6.31 6.21
CA LEU A 92 22.59 -5.96 5.50
C LEU A 92 22.49 -6.52 4.07
N ARG A 93 22.69 -5.66 3.08
CA ARG A 93 22.64 -5.99 1.64
C ARG A 93 23.77 -6.94 1.26
N LYS A 94 23.49 -7.83 0.32
CA LYS A 94 24.45 -8.79 -0.25
C LYS A 94 24.12 -9.06 -1.71
N ASN A 95 25.15 -9.11 -2.56
CA ASN A 95 25.06 -9.69 -3.89
C ASN A 95 26.15 -10.78 -4.03
N GLU A 96 26.40 -11.26 -5.25
CA GLU A 96 27.37 -12.36 -5.46
C GLU A 96 28.81 -12.00 -5.05
N ASN A 97 29.20 -10.73 -5.17
CA ASN A 97 30.59 -10.28 -5.02
C ASN A 97 30.81 -9.35 -3.81
N ASP A 98 29.77 -8.68 -3.35
CA ASP A 98 29.82 -7.60 -2.37
C ASP A 98 28.81 -7.84 -1.24
N PHE A 99 29.17 -7.39 -0.05
CA PHE A 99 28.31 -7.50 1.12
C PHE A 99 28.56 -6.36 2.13
N GLU A 100 27.50 -5.95 2.79
CA GLU A 100 27.57 -5.03 3.90
C GLU A 100 28.11 -5.69 5.17
N LYS A 101 28.86 -4.91 5.95
CA LYS A 101 29.57 -5.38 7.15
C LYS A 101 29.14 -4.57 8.36
N LEU A 102 28.59 -5.23 9.37
CA LEU A 102 28.37 -4.63 10.68
C LEU A 102 29.72 -4.33 11.33
N ILE A 103 29.98 -3.06 11.65
CA ILE A 103 31.21 -2.60 12.30
C ILE A 103 31.03 -2.65 13.82
N SER A 104 29.93 -2.08 14.31
CA SER A 104 29.64 -2.03 15.75
C SER A 104 28.14 -2.03 16.01
N VAL A 105 27.77 -2.55 17.17
CA VAL A 105 26.43 -2.47 17.75
C VAL A 105 26.56 -2.31 19.26
N GLU A 106 25.85 -1.33 19.79
CA GLU A 106 25.72 -1.00 21.20
C GLU A 106 24.24 -0.85 21.52
N GLY A 107 23.83 -1.30 22.69
CA GLY A 107 22.45 -1.19 23.12
C GLY A 107 22.35 -1.24 24.63
N ALA A 108 21.38 -0.53 25.19
CA ALA A 108 21.17 -0.50 26.62
C ALA A 108 19.70 -0.22 26.95
N THR A 109 19.24 -0.79 28.07
CA THR A 109 17.98 -0.42 28.71
C THR A 109 18.27 0.35 29.98
N HIS A 110 17.64 1.50 30.12
CA HIS A 110 17.72 2.37 31.28
C HIS A 110 16.39 2.34 32.03
N VAL A 111 16.44 2.11 33.34
CA VAL A 111 15.24 2.11 34.20
C VAL A 111 15.47 2.99 35.42
N LEU A 112 14.41 3.63 35.89
CA LEU A 112 14.44 4.35 37.16
C LEU A 112 14.02 3.41 38.29
N SER A 113 14.92 3.15 39.23
CA SER A 113 14.70 2.25 40.37
C SER A 113 15.09 2.98 41.66
N SER A 114 14.11 3.29 42.50
CA SER A 114 14.30 4.00 43.78
C SER A 114 15.05 5.34 43.65
N GLY A 115 14.74 6.12 42.60
CA GLY A 115 15.37 7.42 42.33
C GLY A 115 16.72 7.34 41.60
N THR A 116 17.30 6.15 41.45
CA THR A 116 18.57 5.93 40.75
C THR A 116 18.33 5.32 39.37
N ILE A 117 19.06 5.79 38.37
CA ILE A 117 19.04 5.21 37.02
C ILE A 117 19.92 3.95 37.01
N LYS A 118 19.33 2.81 36.65
CA LYS A 118 20.05 1.55 36.40
C LYS A 118 20.13 1.30 34.89
N ARG A 119 21.31 0.93 34.41
CA ARG A 119 21.60 0.60 33.01
C ARG A 119 21.86 -0.89 32.86
N PHE A 120 21.25 -1.50 31.85
CA PHE A 120 21.45 -2.90 31.47
C PHE A 120 21.92 -2.96 30.02
N ASP A 121 23.18 -3.32 29.82
CA ASP A 121 23.80 -3.35 28.49
C ASP A 121 23.41 -4.60 27.69
N LEU A 122 23.35 -4.45 26.38
CA LEU A 122 23.26 -5.53 25.41
C LEU A 122 24.48 -6.44 25.53
N ASP A 123 24.25 -7.74 25.74
CA ASP A 123 25.32 -8.73 25.60
C ASP A 123 25.62 -8.93 24.11
N LYS A 124 26.85 -8.66 23.68
CA LYS A 124 27.29 -8.89 22.29
C LYS A 124 27.09 -10.33 21.82
N LYS A 125 27.06 -11.31 22.74
CA LYS A 125 26.76 -12.72 22.40
C LYS A 125 25.30 -12.98 22.05
N SER A 126 24.41 -12.06 22.38
CA SER A 126 22.97 -12.11 22.07
C SER A 126 22.61 -11.47 20.72
N VAL A 127 23.64 -11.03 19.95
CA VAL A 127 23.47 -10.53 18.59
C VAL A 127 23.52 -11.70 17.61
N PHE A 128 22.39 -12.00 17.00
CA PHE A 128 22.23 -13.07 16.03
C PHE A 128 22.38 -12.54 14.61
N ARG A 129 23.02 -13.33 13.75
CA ARG A 129 23.15 -13.05 12.32
C ARG A 129 22.73 -14.27 11.52
N GLU A 130 21.68 -14.10 10.72
CA GLU A 130 21.17 -15.10 9.79
C GLU A 130 21.42 -14.62 8.37
N GLU A 131 21.94 -15.46 7.48
CA GLU A 131 22.22 -15.05 6.10
C GLU A 131 21.66 -16.00 5.06
N ASN A 132 21.28 -15.44 3.92
CA ASN A 132 20.96 -16.18 2.70
C ASN A 132 21.78 -15.63 1.52
N ARG A 133 21.38 -15.97 0.28
CA ARG A 133 22.07 -15.50 -0.92
C ARG A 133 21.95 -13.99 -1.16
N ASN A 134 20.85 -13.37 -0.72
CA ASN A 134 20.47 -12.01 -1.09
C ASN A 134 20.69 -10.99 0.04
N TYR A 135 20.77 -11.43 1.29
CA TYR A 135 20.99 -10.55 2.44
C TYR A 135 21.49 -11.28 3.69
N ALA A 136 21.93 -10.51 4.68
CA ALA A 136 22.13 -10.96 6.06
C ALA A 136 21.24 -10.16 7.02
N LYS A 137 20.46 -10.84 7.85
CA LYS A 137 19.61 -10.27 8.90
C LYS A 137 20.37 -10.27 10.22
N VAL A 138 20.42 -9.13 10.90
CA VAL A 138 20.97 -8.98 12.25
C VAL A 138 19.81 -8.73 13.20
N SER A 139 19.78 -9.43 14.33
CA SER A 139 18.75 -9.27 15.36
C SER A 139 19.30 -9.40 16.77
N PHE A 140 18.68 -8.70 17.72
CA PHE A 140 18.99 -8.79 19.15
C PHE A 140 17.84 -8.25 19.99
N THR A 141 17.85 -8.58 21.28
CA THR A 141 16.86 -8.15 22.26
C THR A 141 17.56 -7.50 23.44
N LEU A 142 17.15 -6.30 23.80
CA LEU A 142 17.67 -5.62 24.97
C LEU A 142 17.11 -6.24 26.26
N PRO A 143 17.93 -6.38 27.31
CA PRO A 143 17.47 -6.90 28.59
C PRO A 143 16.60 -5.88 29.33
N ASN A 144 15.76 -6.35 30.26
CA ASN A 144 15.00 -5.50 31.21
C ASN A 144 14.10 -4.42 30.59
N VAL A 145 13.56 -4.66 29.38
CA VAL A 145 12.63 -3.75 28.73
C VAL A 145 11.26 -3.86 29.39
N THR A 146 10.88 -2.82 30.14
CA THR A 146 9.61 -2.73 30.85
C THR A 146 8.91 -1.41 30.57
N VAL A 147 7.62 -1.30 30.92
CA VAL A 147 6.93 -0.01 30.92
C VAL A 147 7.70 0.99 31.79
N GLY A 148 7.90 2.20 31.26
CA GLY A 148 8.69 3.24 31.91
C GLY A 148 10.19 3.20 31.59
N ALA A 149 10.71 2.11 31.01
CA ALA A 149 12.11 2.03 30.59
C ALA A 149 12.39 2.92 29.38
N ILE A 150 13.66 3.28 29.20
CA ILE A 150 14.19 3.85 27.96
C ILE A 150 15.13 2.83 27.35
N VAL A 151 14.89 2.48 26.10
CA VAL A 151 15.81 1.66 25.30
C VAL A 151 16.63 2.57 24.40
N GLU A 152 17.91 2.27 24.27
CA GLU A 152 18.84 3.04 23.46
C GLU A 152 19.68 2.09 22.63
N VAL A 153 19.83 2.38 21.35
CA VAL A 153 20.58 1.55 20.39
C VAL A 153 21.45 2.43 19.52
N LYS A 154 22.68 1.98 19.26
CA LYS A 154 23.58 2.55 18.28
C LYS A 154 24.21 1.44 17.44
N TYR A 155 24.22 1.57 16.13
CA TYR A 155 24.96 0.65 15.26
C TYR A 155 25.59 1.37 14.09
N ILE A 156 26.67 0.78 13.59
CA ILE A 156 27.44 1.27 12.45
C ILE A 156 27.70 0.12 11.50
N PHE A 157 27.45 0.30 10.21
CA PHE A 157 27.82 -0.67 9.18
C PHE A 157 28.50 0.00 7.98
N SER A 158 29.32 -0.76 7.27
CA SER A 158 29.96 -0.37 6.02
C SER A 158 29.25 -1.02 4.84
N SER A 159 29.00 -0.23 3.78
CA SER A 159 28.37 -0.66 2.55
C SER A 159 29.24 -0.34 1.33
N PRO A 160 29.56 -1.34 0.49
CA PRO A 160 30.15 -1.09 -0.82
C PRO A 160 29.11 -0.58 -1.84
N PHE A 161 27.81 -0.57 -1.50
CA PHE A 161 26.72 -0.23 -2.41
C PHE A 161 26.44 1.27 -2.44
N ILE A 162 27.24 2.02 -3.21
CA ILE A 162 27.11 3.48 -3.31
C ILE A 162 25.96 3.95 -4.21
N LEU A 163 25.35 3.08 -5.02
CA LEU A 163 24.33 3.50 -6.00
C LEU A 163 23.06 4.08 -5.33
N VAL A 164 22.68 3.56 -4.17
CA VAL A 164 21.47 3.93 -3.44
C VAL A 164 21.80 4.03 -1.95
N LEU A 165 21.79 5.25 -1.40
CA LEU A 165 21.90 5.43 0.06
C LEU A 165 20.67 4.83 0.73
N TYR A 166 20.83 4.46 2.00
CA TYR A 166 19.67 4.12 2.81
C TYR A 166 18.73 5.33 2.91
N PRO A 167 17.45 5.17 2.57
CA PRO A 167 16.48 6.24 2.80
C PRO A 167 16.40 6.52 4.30
N TRP A 168 16.29 7.79 4.66
CA TRP A 168 16.09 8.17 6.04
C TRP A 168 14.61 8.46 6.30
N GLU A 169 13.97 7.57 7.05
CA GLU A 169 12.57 7.67 7.45
C GLU A 169 12.43 8.53 8.70
N PHE A 170 12.13 9.82 8.53
CA PHE A 170 11.84 10.71 9.67
C PHE A 170 10.59 10.24 10.42
N GLN A 171 9.59 9.74 9.70
CA GLN A 171 8.33 9.28 10.26
C GLN A 171 8.28 7.75 10.33
N ALA A 172 7.68 7.20 11.40
CA ALA A 172 7.48 5.77 11.61
C ALA A 172 6.09 5.50 12.22
N ASP A 173 5.78 4.24 12.55
CA ASP A 173 4.56 3.85 13.29
C ASP A 173 4.54 4.39 14.75
N THR A 174 5.69 4.84 15.23
CA THR A 174 5.93 5.38 16.57
C THR A 174 6.16 6.89 16.46
N PRO A 175 5.53 7.73 17.29
CA PRO A 175 5.81 9.15 17.27
C PRO A 175 7.26 9.43 17.67
N LYS A 176 7.84 10.51 17.14
CA LYS A 176 9.21 10.93 17.45
C LYS A 176 9.24 12.41 17.85
N LEU A 177 9.93 12.75 18.93
CA LEU A 177 10.14 14.16 19.30
C LEU A 177 11.14 14.82 18.35
N ARG A 178 12.17 14.09 17.94
CA ARG A 178 13.24 14.58 17.07
C ARG A 178 13.83 13.46 16.23
N SER A 179 14.04 13.72 14.93
CA SER A 179 14.80 12.88 14.02
C SER A 179 15.72 13.75 13.16
N GLU A 180 17.03 13.50 13.23
CA GLU A 180 18.05 14.24 12.49
C GLU A 180 18.85 13.30 11.58
N PHE A 181 19.05 13.71 10.33
CA PHE A 181 19.85 12.99 9.36
C PHE A 181 20.94 13.88 8.79
N ARG A 182 22.15 13.34 8.68
CA ARG A 182 23.30 13.98 8.05
C ARG A 182 23.86 13.12 6.92
N ALA A 183 24.24 13.75 5.83
CA ALA A 183 24.98 13.11 4.76
C ALA A 183 26.22 13.94 4.41
N LEU A 184 27.41 13.37 4.55
CA LEU A 184 28.67 13.95 4.14
C LEU A 184 29.12 13.30 2.83
N ILE A 185 28.84 13.96 1.72
CA ILE A 185 28.96 13.40 0.38
C ILE A 185 30.14 14.06 -0.37
N PRO A 186 31.17 13.30 -0.78
CA PRO A 186 32.23 13.80 -1.64
C PRO A 186 31.70 14.32 -2.98
N ALA A 187 32.27 15.40 -3.52
CA ALA A 187 31.90 15.97 -4.81
C ALA A 187 32.05 15.00 -6.00
N ASN A 188 32.77 13.89 -5.81
CA ASN A 188 32.87 12.78 -6.75
C ASN A 188 31.56 12.01 -6.96
N TYR A 189 30.63 12.06 -6.00
CA TYR A 189 29.36 11.36 -6.07
C TYR A 189 28.21 12.37 -6.12
N VAL A 190 27.58 12.48 -7.27
CA VAL A 190 26.44 13.39 -7.45
C VAL A 190 25.18 12.62 -7.15
N TYR A 191 24.48 12.99 -6.08
CA TYR A 191 23.19 12.40 -5.72
C TYR A 191 22.05 13.37 -5.97
N ASN A 192 20.95 12.84 -6.50
CA ASN A 192 19.65 13.49 -6.46
C ASN A 192 18.99 13.20 -5.11
N ALA A 193 18.73 14.23 -4.32
CA ALA A 193 17.99 14.12 -3.06
C ALA A 193 16.50 14.42 -3.30
N SER A 194 15.61 13.54 -2.82
CA SER A 194 14.16 13.76 -2.89
C SER A 194 13.52 13.57 -1.52
N LEU A 195 12.84 14.63 -1.05
CA LEU A 195 12.00 14.59 0.13
C LEU A 195 10.61 14.07 -0.28
N ARG A 196 10.13 13.00 0.36
CA ARG A 196 8.78 12.46 0.21
C ARG A 196 8.00 12.64 1.53
N GLY A 197 6.67 12.65 1.44
CA GLY A 197 5.75 12.81 2.57
C GLY A 197 5.30 14.25 2.82
N TYR A 198 4.40 14.42 3.80
CA TYR A 198 3.68 15.68 4.05
C TYR A 198 4.25 16.52 5.20
N LEU A 199 5.14 15.96 6.02
CA LEU A 199 5.76 16.70 7.11
C LEU A 199 6.90 17.58 6.59
N LYS A 200 7.03 18.77 7.17
CA LYS A 200 8.06 19.74 6.81
C LYS A 200 9.32 19.53 7.65
N LEU A 201 10.46 19.76 7.03
CA LEU A 201 11.75 19.83 7.73
C LEU A 201 11.79 21.06 8.64
N SER A 202 12.20 20.89 9.89
CA SER A 202 12.55 21.99 10.79
C SER A 202 13.95 22.54 10.51
N THR A 203 14.82 21.77 9.86
CA THR A 203 16.15 22.21 9.42
C THR A 203 16.49 21.58 8.08
N ASN A 204 17.08 22.39 7.20
CA ASN A 204 17.59 22.00 5.89
C ASN A 204 18.82 22.87 5.59
N GLU A 205 20.00 22.35 5.91
CA GLU A 205 21.27 23.08 5.83
C GLU A 205 22.27 22.33 4.95
N THR A 206 23.03 23.08 4.15
CA THR A 206 24.13 22.57 3.34
C THR A 206 25.40 23.34 3.67
N LYS A 207 26.49 22.63 3.93
CA LYS A 207 27.82 23.21 4.15
C LYS A 207 28.87 22.47 3.34
N VAL A 208 29.82 23.20 2.76
CA VAL A 208 31.00 22.60 2.12
C VAL A 208 32.08 22.38 3.16
N ILE A 209 32.63 21.16 3.20
CA ILE A 209 33.82 20.82 3.98
C ILE A 209 34.96 20.57 2.99
N ARG A 210 36.01 21.40 3.07
CA ARG A 210 37.15 21.32 2.15
C ARG A 210 38.03 20.11 2.44
N ASP A 211 38.55 19.49 1.38
CA ASP A 211 39.51 18.39 1.45
C ASP A 211 39.10 17.26 2.43
N CYS A 212 37.79 17.00 2.56
CA CYS A 212 37.18 16.05 3.49
C CYS A 212 37.27 14.57 3.05
N PHE A 213 37.71 14.34 1.81
CA PHE A 213 37.74 13.02 1.20
C PHE A 213 38.98 12.90 0.33
N SER A 214 39.81 11.91 0.62
CA SER A 214 40.99 11.59 -0.17
C SER A 214 41.08 10.10 -0.45
N ILE A 215 41.15 9.74 -1.73
CA ILE A 215 41.32 8.34 -2.16
C ILE A 215 42.24 8.31 -3.38
N GLY A 216 43.18 7.36 -3.41
CA GLY A 216 44.10 7.18 -4.54
C GLY A 216 45.00 8.40 -4.85
N GLY A 217 45.24 9.28 -3.88
CA GLY A 217 46.03 10.50 -4.06
C GLY A 217 45.25 11.72 -4.56
N GLY A 218 43.97 11.58 -4.90
CA GLY A 218 43.05 12.69 -5.18
C GLY A 218 42.47 13.27 -3.89
N LYS A 219 42.03 14.53 -3.94
CA LYS A 219 41.30 15.21 -2.85
C LYS A 219 40.02 15.84 -3.37
N ALA A 220 38.95 15.75 -2.60
CA ALA A 220 37.67 16.37 -2.91
C ALA A 220 37.08 17.08 -1.71
N ASP A 221 36.31 18.13 -2.00
CA ASP A 221 35.39 18.76 -1.06
C ASP A 221 34.14 17.89 -0.89
N CYS A 222 33.47 18.03 0.26
CA CYS A 222 32.23 17.33 0.58
C CYS A 222 31.11 18.32 0.80
N SER A 223 29.90 17.92 0.41
CA SER A 223 28.68 18.54 0.89
C SER A 223 28.23 17.85 2.17
N LEU A 224 28.23 18.56 3.28
CA LEU A 224 27.52 18.17 4.50
C LEU A 224 26.08 18.68 4.40
N LEU A 225 25.16 17.75 4.23
CA LEU A 225 23.72 17.98 4.22
C LEU A 225 23.16 17.64 5.61
N ARG A 226 22.33 18.52 6.17
CA ARG A 226 21.68 18.31 7.47
C ARG A 226 20.18 18.55 7.36
N PHE A 227 19.42 17.53 7.76
CA PHE A 227 17.97 17.52 7.73
C PHE A 227 17.43 17.16 9.11
N GLU A 228 16.41 17.87 9.58
CA GLU A 228 15.79 17.60 10.88
C GLU A 228 14.27 17.72 10.79
N MET A 229 13.56 16.87 11.52
CA MET A 229 12.14 17.01 11.83
C MET A 229 11.91 16.91 13.35
N LYS A 230 10.91 17.63 13.85
CA LYS A 230 10.50 17.64 15.26
C LYS A 230 9.01 17.41 15.38
N ASP A 231 8.58 16.92 16.55
CA ASP A 231 7.17 16.68 16.88
C ASP A 231 6.46 15.82 15.81
N ILE A 232 7.10 14.73 15.43
CA ILE A 232 6.73 13.85 14.33
C ILE A 232 5.61 12.91 14.81
N PRO A 233 4.39 13.01 14.27
CA PRO A 233 3.31 12.10 14.64
C PRO A 233 3.56 10.69 14.11
N ALA A 234 3.03 9.69 14.81
CA ALA A 234 2.98 8.32 14.31
C ALA A 234 2.25 8.26 12.96
N PHE A 235 2.84 7.58 11.99
CA PHE A 235 2.18 7.22 10.76
C PHE A 235 1.23 6.05 11.01
N ARG A 236 -0.06 6.25 10.74
CA ARG A 236 -1.09 5.22 10.90
C ARG A 236 -1.68 4.87 9.54
N GLU A 237 -1.58 3.60 9.18
CA GLU A 237 -2.27 3.05 8.04
C GLU A 237 -3.78 3.04 8.30
N GLU A 238 -4.55 3.32 7.25
CA GLU A 238 -6.01 3.31 7.26
C GLU A 238 -6.48 2.66 5.97
N GLU A 239 -7.73 2.18 5.95
CA GLU A 239 -8.31 1.61 4.74
C GLU A 239 -8.24 2.60 3.56
N PHE A 240 -8.15 2.03 2.35
CA PHE A 240 -8.03 2.77 1.09
C PHE A 240 -6.77 3.66 1.01
N MET A 241 -5.72 3.33 1.76
CA MET A 241 -4.38 3.86 1.53
C MET A 241 -3.67 2.99 0.48
N THR A 242 -2.93 3.60 -0.45
CA THR A 242 -1.95 2.88 -1.27
C THR A 242 -0.70 2.54 -0.43
N ALA A 243 0.42 2.18 -1.04
CA ALA A 243 1.64 1.87 -0.28
C ALA A 243 2.01 2.99 0.72
N LYS A 244 2.22 2.62 1.99
CA LYS A 244 2.68 3.53 3.06
C LYS A 244 3.91 4.34 2.66
N SER A 245 4.83 3.74 1.89
CA SER A 245 6.05 4.36 1.36
C SER A 245 5.78 5.63 0.52
N ASN A 246 4.58 5.79 -0.03
CA ASN A 246 4.18 6.98 -0.79
C ASN A 246 4.01 8.22 0.10
N PHE A 247 3.64 8.02 1.37
CA PHE A 247 3.19 9.09 2.26
C PHE A 247 4.07 9.27 3.49
N LEU A 248 4.96 8.30 3.75
CA LEU A 248 5.92 8.37 4.84
C LEU A 248 6.88 9.54 4.61
N SER A 249 7.08 10.37 5.64
CA SER A 249 8.01 11.49 5.56
C SER A 249 9.44 10.96 5.63
N GLN A 250 10.15 11.03 4.50
CA GLN A 250 11.48 10.46 4.34
C GLN A 250 12.30 11.23 3.30
N ILE A 251 13.62 11.10 3.36
CA ILE A 251 14.52 11.59 2.30
C ILE A 251 15.24 10.43 1.63
N ASN A 252 15.22 10.44 0.29
CA ASN A 252 15.87 9.44 -0.55
C ASN A 252 17.02 10.09 -1.32
N PHE A 253 18.11 9.33 -1.52
CA PHE A 253 19.23 9.77 -2.37
C PHE A 253 19.53 8.71 -3.41
N GLU A 254 19.70 9.16 -4.64
CA GLU A 254 20.01 8.29 -5.78
C GLU A 254 21.19 8.84 -6.56
N LEU A 255 22.18 8.00 -6.80
CA LEU A 255 23.40 8.39 -7.49
C LEU A 255 23.08 8.67 -8.96
N SER A 256 23.36 9.89 -9.41
CA SER A 256 23.16 10.28 -10.79
C SER A 256 24.42 10.22 -11.63
N GLU A 257 25.59 10.45 -11.01
CA GLU A 257 26.85 10.59 -11.71
C GLU A 257 28.03 10.30 -10.77
N ILE A 258 29.05 9.61 -11.28
CA ILE A 258 30.35 9.46 -10.63
C ILE A 258 31.38 10.29 -11.39
N ARG A 259 32.08 11.17 -10.67
CA ARG A 259 33.14 12.04 -11.20
C ARG A 259 34.49 11.58 -10.66
N TYR A 260 35.34 11.11 -11.55
CA TYR A 260 36.67 10.63 -11.20
C TYR A 260 37.69 11.76 -11.19
N PHE A 261 38.77 11.60 -10.42
CA PHE A 261 39.83 12.60 -10.32
C PHE A 261 40.62 12.81 -11.62
N ASP A 262 40.56 11.85 -12.55
CA ASP A 262 41.17 11.93 -13.89
C ASP A 262 40.31 12.71 -14.89
N GLY A 263 39.15 13.24 -14.46
CA GLY A 263 38.20 13.95 -15.32
C GLY A 263 37.22 13.07 -16.08
N ARG A 264 37.20 11.76 -15.83
CA ARG A 264 36.15 10.86 -16.35
C ARG A 264 34.84 11.06 -15.58
N HIS A 265 33.72 10.93 -16.29
CA HIS A 265 32.37 11.03 -15.75
C HIS A 265 31.55 9.82 -16.17
N ASP A 266 31.02 9.07 -15.22
CA ASP A 266 30.13 7.95 -15.48
C ASP A 266 28.70 8.34 -15.06
N LYS A 267 27.79 8.53 -16.02
CA LYS A 267 26.37 8.81 -15.75
C LYS A 267 25.66 7.54 -15.31
N VAL A 268 25.03 7.59 -14.15
CA VAL A 268 24.34 6.44 -13.52
C VAL A 268 22.83 6.51 -13.76
N THR A 269 22.21 7.70 -13.71
CA THR A 269 20.78 7.85 -14.02
C THR A 269 20.52 7.56 -15.50
N LYS A 270 19.60 6.63 -15.75
CA LYS A 270 19.18 6.22 -17.11
C LYS A 270 18.17 7.18 -17.70
N GLU A 271 18.11 7.26 -19.02
CA GLU A 271 16.96 7.81 -19.74
C GLU A 271 16.00 6.70 -20.14
N TRP A 272 14.74 7.05 -20.48
CA TRP A 272 13.75 6.04 -20.88
C TRP A 272 14.21 5.20 -22.07
N LYS A 273 14.97 5.81 -22.99
CA LYS A 273 15.57 5.10 -24.12
C LYS A 273 16.57 4.02 -23.68
N ASP A 274 17.38 4.28 -22.66
CA ASP A 274 18.34 3.31 -22.13
C ASP A 274 17.61 2.15 -21.45
N VAL A 275 16.55 2.46 -20.68
CA VAL A 275 15.70 1.46 -20.02
C VAL A 275 14.99 0.57 -21.03
N GLU A 276 14.47 1.15 -22.11
CA GLU A 276 13.85 0.38 -23.20
C GLU A 276 14.84 -0.58 -23.84
N GLN A 277 16.04 -0.08 -24.21
CA GLN A 277 17.07 -0.91 -24.81
C GLN A 277 17.45 -2.07 -23.89
N GLU A 278 17.74 -1.77 -22.62
CA GLU A 278 18.06 -2.77 -21.60
C GLU A 278 16.97 -3.83 -21.48
N LEU A 279 15.69 -3.45 -21.38
CA LEU A 279 14.58 -4.40 -21.27
C LEU A 279 14.39 -5.25 -22.53
N PHE A 280 14.50 -4.66 -23.73
CA PHE A 280 14.36 -5.43 -24.97
C PHE A 280 15.54 -6.36 -25.26
N GLU A 281 16.72 -6.07 -24.70
CA GLU A 281 17.91 -6.93 -24.78
C GLU A 281 17.96 -7.95 -23.64
N HIS A 282 17.25 -7.72 -22.52
CA HIS A 282 17.26 -8.57 -21.34
C HIS A 282 16.76 -10.00 -21.63
N GLN A 283 17.49 -10.99 -21.12
CA GLN A 283 17.20 -12.41 -21.32
C GLN A 283 15.83 -12.83 -20.78
N ASP A 284 15.39 -12.22 -19.67
CA ASP A 284 14.13 -12.52 -18.98
C ASP A 284 12.99 -11.56 -19.35
N PHE A 285 13.18 -10.69 -20.35
CA PHE A 285 12.14 -9.77 -20.84
C PHE A 285 12.03 -9.84 -22.38
N GLY A 286 12.82 -9.05 -23.12
CA GLY A 286 12.70 -8.95 -24.57
C GLY A 286 12.97 -10.26 -25.32
N ASN A 287 13.93 -11.06 -24.82
CA ASN A 287 14.19 -12.38 -25.40
C ASN A 287 13.06 -13.38 -25.12
N GLN A 288 12.33 -13.23 -24.02
CA GLN A 288 11.16 -14.05 -23.73
C GLN A 288 10.01 -13.73 -24.67
N ILE A 289 9.81 -12.48 -25.07
CA ILE A 289 8.79 -12.11 -26.09
C ILE A 289 9.12 -12.80 -27.42
N LYS A 290 10.39 -12.81 -27.85
CA LYS A 290 10.84 -13.54 -29.05
C LYS A 290 10.57 -15.03 -28.93
N LYS A 291 10.89 -15.61 -27.76
CA LYS A 291 10.68 -17.03 -27.47
C LYS A 291 9.21 -17.41 -27.48
N ALA A 292 8.32 -16.59 -26.92
CA ALA A 292 6.87 -16.78 -26.93
C ALA A 292 6.34 -16.86 -28.37
N ARG A 293 6.79 -15.96 -29.27
CA ARG A 293 6.41 -16.02 -30.69
C ARG A 293 6.84 -17.32 -31.37
N ASN A 294 7.99 -17.87 -31.01
CA ASN A 294 8.48 -19.11 -31.63
C ASN A 294 7.70 -20.35 -31.16
N ILE A 295 7.24 -20.38 -29.90
CA ILE A 295 6.60 -21.57 -29.31
C ILE A 295 5.07 -21.55 -29.41
N LEU A 296 4.45 -20.38 -29.70
CA LEU A 296 3.00 -20.22 -29.74
C LEU A 296 2.42 -20.11 -31.17
N ASP A 297 3.23 -20.10 -32.23
CA ASP A 297 2.78 -19.84 -33.60
C ASP A 297 1.64 -20.78 -34.05
N ASP A 298 1.82 -22.09 -33.94
CA ASP A 298 0.81 -23.08 -34.30
C ASP A 298 -0.46 -22.93 -33.46
N LYS A 299 -0.30 -22.66 -32.16
CA LYS A 299 -1.43 -22.50 -31.25
C LYS A 299 -2.23 -21.24 -31.53
N VAL A 300 -1.56 -20.13 -31.86
CA VAL A 300 -2.23 -18.87 -32.25
C VAL A 300 -3.00 -19.07 -33.55
N LYS A 301 -2.43 -19.75 -34.54
CA LYS A 301 -3.13 -20.10 -35.79
C LYS A 301 -4.37 -20.95 -35.55
N GLU A 302 -4.27 -21.95 -34.66
CA GLU A 302 -5.39 -22.80 -34.25
C GLU A 302 -6.51 -21.97 -33.60
N ILE A 303 -6.17 -21.16 -32.59
CA ILE A 303 -7.14 -20.38 -31.78
C ILE A 303 -7.83 -19.30 -32.61
N THR A 304 -7.12 -18.68 -33.54
CA THR A 304 -7.64 -17.59 -34.37
C THR A 304 -8.25 -18.06 -35.68
N ASN A 305 -8.29 -19.38 -35.93
CA ASN A 305 -8.89 -19.93 -37.13
C ASN A 305 -10.40 -19.62 -37.17
N GLY A 306 -10.89 -19.17 -38.33
CA GLY A 306 -12.32 -18.87 -38.54
C GLY A 306 -12.76 -17.45 -38.21
N THR A 307 -11.84 -16.53 -37.88
CA THR A 307 -12.15 -15.09 -37.81
C THR A 307 -10.99 -14.26 -38.34
N ASP A 308 -11.29 -13.16 -39.03
CA ASP A 308 -10.33 -12.13 -39.39
C ASP A 308 -10.51 -10.83 -38.60
N ASP A 309 -11.53 -10.75 -37.76
CA ASP A 309 -11.79 -9.60 -36.92
C ASP A 309 -10.68 -9.44 -35.85
N PRO A 310 -9.95 -8.31 -35.84
CA PRO A 310 -8.84 -8.11 -34.91
C PRO A 310 -9.23 -8.21 -33.44
N LEU A 311 -10.42 -7.72 -33.08
CA LEU A 311 -10.90 -7.74 -31.70
C LEU A 311 -11.25 -9.18 -31.26
N GLN A 312 -11.93 -9.93 -32.12
CA GLN A 312 -12.25 -11.32 -31.85
C GLN A 312 -10.98 -12.18 -31.74
N LYS A 313 -9.96 -11.96 -32.59
CA LYS A 313 -8.66 -12.61 -32.46
C LYS A 313 -8.02 -12.32 -31.10
N ALA A 314 -8.01 -11.05 -30.69
CA ALA A 314 -7.45 -10.63 -29.42
C ALA A 314 -8.16 -11.28 -28.22
N LYS A 315 -9.50 -11.33 -28.23
CA LYS A 315 -10.31 -11.96 -27.18
C LYS A 315 -10.03 -13.47 -27.08
N LEU A 316 -10.01 -14.17 -28.22
CA LEU A 316 -9.74 -15.61 -28.25
C LEU A 316 -8.34 -15.94 -27.70
N ILE A 317 -7.33 -15.15 -28.06
CA ILE A 317 -5.97 -15.30 -27.53
C ILE A 317 -5.94 -15.02 -26.03
N PHE A 318 -6.53 -13.90 -25.58
CA PHE A 318 -6.56 -13.50 -24.18
C PHE A 318 -7.25 -14.57 -23.30
N ASP A 319 -8.40 -15.07 -23.73
CA ASP A 319 -9.15 -16.11 -23.02
C ASP A 319 -8.42 -17.46 -23.02
N TRP A 320 -7.65 -17.77 -24.06
CA TRP A 320 -6.80 -18.96 -24.04
C TRP A 320 -5.66 -18.81 -23.03
N VAL A 321 -4.91 -17.70 -23.04
CA VAL A 321 -3.80 -17.48 -22.10
C VAL A 321 -4.32 -17.55 -20.66
N LYS A 322 -5.39 -16.83 -20.34
CA LYS A 322 -5.97 -16.84 -18.98
C LYS A 322 -6.38 -18.23 -18.50
N ARG A 323 -6.88 -19.10 -19.39
CA ARG A 323 -7.29 -20.47 -19.04
C ARG A 323 -6.12 -21.43 -18.97
N HIS A 324 -5.08 -21.19 -19.77
CA HIS A 324 -3.90 -22.05 -19.83
C HIS A 324 -3.00 -21.85 -18.62
N TYR A 325 -2.79 -20.62 -18.18
CA TYR A 325 -1.86 -20.32 -17.09
C TYR A 325 -2.55 -20.16 -15.74
N THR A 326 -1.93 -20.72 -14.69
CA THR A 326 -2.17 -20.36 -13.30
C THR A 326 -1.11 -19.37 -12.84
N TRP A 327 -1.51 -18.19 -12.37
CA TRP A 327 -0.58 -17.25 -11.77
C TRP A 327 -0.03 -17.80 -10.45
N ASN A 328 1.29 -17.71 -10.25
CA ASN A 328 1.97 -18.21 -9.05
C ASN A 328 2.06 -17.18 -7.90
N GLU A 329 1.30 -16.08 -7.99
CA GLU A 329 1.27 -14.97 -7.02
C GLU A 329 2.58 -14.18 -6.90
N TYR A 330 3.54 -14.41 -7.80
CA TYR A 330 4.77 -13.60 -7.86
C TYR A 330 4.59 -12.44 -8.84
N ASP A 331 4.66 -11.21 -8.31
CA ASP A 331 4.72 -9.97 -9.07
C ASP A 331 6.12 -9.80 -9.67
N GLY A 332 6.20 -9.64 -10.99
CA GLY A 332 7.48 -9.38 -11.64
C GLY A 332 7.32 -8.94 -13.09
N LYS A 333 8.03 -7.88 -13.49
CA LYS A 333 8.13 -7.48 -14.90
C LYS A 333 8.91 -8.46 -15.75
N TYR A 334 9.80 -9.25 -15.14
CA TYR A 334 10.60 -10.29 -15.81
C TYR A 334 9.94 -11.66 -15.70
N ALA A 335 10.17 -12.50 -16.68
CA ALA A 335 9.85 -13.94 -16.61
C ALA A 335 10.73 -14.60 -15.53
N GLU A 336 10.13 -15.31 -14.59
CA GLU A 336 10.87 -15.93 -13.48
C GLU A 336 11.57 -17.22 -13.93
N LYS A 337 10.81 -18.11 -14.58
CA LYS A 337 11.31 -19.41 -15.07
C LYS A 337 11.37 -19.47 -16.59
N GLY A 338 10.87 -18.43 -17.27
CA GLY A 338 10.85 -18.29 -18.71
C GLY A 338 9.56 -18.83 -19.33
N VAL A 339 9.11 -18.18 -20.40
CA VAL A 339 7.80 -18.41 -21.04
C VAL A 339 7.59 -19.85 -21.52
N LYS A 340 8.67 -20.55 -21.92
CA LYS A 340 8.61 -21.96 -22.32
C LYS A 340 8.29 -22.87 -21.14
N PHE A 341 8.98 -22.69 -20.03
CA PHE A 341 8.73 -23.49 -18.82
C PHE A 341 7.32 -23.24 -18.32
N ALA A 342 6.90 -21.98 -18.29
CA ALA A 342 5.56 -21.60 -17.86
C ALA A 342 4.47 -22.21 -18.76
N LEU A 343 4.69 -22.23 -20.08
CA LEU A 343 3.77 -22.86 -21.04
C LEU A 343 3.63 -24.37 -20.78
N GLU A 344 4.75 -25.08 -20.65
CA GLU A 344 4.80 -26.52 -20.42
C GLU A 344 4.16 -26.92 -19.08
N ASN A 345 4.29 -26.08 -18.05
CA ASN A 345 3.79 -26.36 -16.70
C ASN A 345 2.45 -25.67 -16.39
N SER A 346 1.89 -24.90 -17.33
CA SER A 346 0.63 -24.17 -17.14
C SER A 346 0.62 -23.26 -15.89
N LYS A 347 1.79 -22.76 -15.48
CA LYS A 347 1.99 -21.96 -14.26
C LYS A 347 3.18 -21.02 -14.40
N GLY A 348 3.03 -19.76 -14.01
CA GLY A 348 4.11 -18.77 -14.10
C GLY A 348 3.83 -17.49 -13.33
N ASN A 349 4.82 -16.59 -13.31
CA ASN A 349 4.66 -15.25 -12.74
C ASN A 349 4.02 -14.28 -13.73
N VAL A 350 3.85 -13.01 -13.31
CA VAL A 350 3.29 -11.96 -14.16
C VAL A 350 4.04 -11.84 -15.50
N GLY A 351 5.37 -11.80 -15.46
CA GLY A 351 6.21 -11.71 -16.65
C GLY A 351 6.07 -12.91 -17.57
N ASP A 352 6.07 -14.14 -17.03
CA ASP A 352 5.87 -15.36 -17.80
C ASP A 352 4.53 -15.34 -18.56
N ILE A 353 3.45 -14.89 -17.90
CA ILE A 353 2.09 -14.89 -18.46
C ILE A 353 1.90 -13.75 -19.47
N ASN A 354 2.17 -12.50 -19.07
CA ASN A 354 1.87 -11.34 -19.90
C ASN A 354 2.86 -11.16 -21.06
N LEU A 355 4.11 -11.63 -20.95
CA LEU A 355 5.02 -11.68 -22.11
C LEU A 355 4.63 -12.80 -23.09
N SER A 356 4.02 -13.89 -22.62
CA SER A 356 3.42 -14.91 -23.49
C SER A 356 2.21 -14.36 -24.25
N LEU A 357 1.32 -13.64 -23.55
CA LEU A 357 0.20 -12.91 -24.16
C LEU A 357 0.68 -11.94 -25.24
N LEU A 358 1.68 -11.12 -24.92
CA LEU A 358 2.26 -10.15 -25.85
C LEU A 358 2.79 -10.83 -27.12
N GLY A 359 3.55 -11.92 -26.96
CA GLY A 359 4.04 -12.71 -28.10
C GLY A 359 2.90 -13.26 -28.95
N ALA A 360 1.86 -13.81 -28.33
CA ALA A 360 0.70 -14.37 -29.02
C ALA A 360 -0.10 -13.32 -29.82
N LEU A 361 -0.33 -12.14 -29.23
CA LEU A 361 -1.00 -11.03 -29.92
C LEU A 361 -0.17 -10.53 -31.12
N GLN A 362 1.15 -10.43 -30.97
CA GLN A 362 2.04 -10.03 -32.06
C GLN A 362 2.07 -11.05 -33.20
N LEU A 363 2.00 -12.36 -32.91
CA LEU A 363 1.87 -13.41 -33.94
C LEU A 363 0.58 -13.26 -34.75
N ALA A 364 -0.51 -12.85 -34.10
CA ALA A 364 -1.78 -12.54 -34.76
C ALA A 364 -1.76 -11.20 -35.52
N LYS A 365 -0.59 -10.56 -35.66
CA LYS A 365 -0.37 -9.28 -36.34
C LYS A 365 -1.13 -8.11 -35.71
N LEU A 366 -1.37 -8.17 -34.40
CA LEU A 366 -1.97 -7.09 -33.63
C LEU A 366 -0.90 -6.16 -33.07
N ASP A 367 -1.19 -4.86 -33.01
CA ASP A 367 -0.29 -3.84 -32.46
C ASP A 367 -0.30 -3.89 -30.93
N ALA A 368 0.55 -4.77 -30.39
CA ALA A 368 0.69 -5.00 -28.97
C ALA A 368 2.11 -4.66 -28.48
N ASN A 369 2.18 -3.92 -27.37
CA ASN A 369 3.43 -3.47 -26.76
C ASN A 369 3.38 -3.65 -25.23
N PRO A 370 4.50 -3.94 -24.56
CA PRO A 370 4.53 -4.09 -23.11
C PRO A 370 4.38 -2.74 -22.41
N VAL A 371 3.68 -2.74 -21.28
CA VAL A 371 3.62 -1.62 -20.34
C VAL A 371 4.17 -2.10 -19.00
N ILE A 372 5.26 -1.49 -18.53
CA ILE A 372 5.74 -1.73 -17.16
C ILE A 372 5.04 -0.77 -16.20
N LEU A 373 4.73 -1.26 -14.99
CA LEU A 373 4.05 -0.47 -13.96
C LEU A 373 4.52 -0.84 -12.56
N SER A 374 4.19 0.02 -11.61
CA SER A 374 4.30 -0.26 -10.17
C SER A 374 2.90 -0.58 -9.63
N THR A 375 2.74 -1.71 -8.94
CA THR A 375 1.44 -2.06 -8.32
C THR A 375 1.11 -1.14 -7.15
N ARG A 376 -0.18 -1.08 -6.79
CA ARG A 376 -0.68 -0.24 -5.67
C ARG A 376 0.07 -0.47 -4.35
N SER A 377 0.50 -1.71 -4.09
CA SER A 377 1.26 -2.10 -2.90
C SER A 377 2.75 -1.75 -2.97
N ASN A 378 3.30 -1.56 -4.17
CA ASN A 378 4.72 -1.23 -4.37
C ASN A 378 5.01 0.28 -4.27
N GLY A 379 3.99 1.11 -4.49
CA GLY A 379 4.06 2.56 -4.39
C GLY A 379 4.16 3.25 -5.76
N LEU A 380 4.29 4.56 -5.77
CA LEU A 380 4.38 5.34 -6.99
C LEU A 380 5.85 5.45 -7.45
N PRO A 381 6.14 5.20 -8.74
CA PRO A 381 7.46 5.40 -9.28
C PRO A 381 7.80 6.89 -9.35
N ASN A 382 9.09 7.20 -9.43
CA ASN A 382 9.61 8.53 -9.66
C ASN A 382 9.14 9.06 -11.03
N SER A 383 8.56 10.26 -11.02
CA SER A 383 8.04 10.92 -12.22
C SER A 383 9.08 11.75 -12.98
N LEU A 384 10.25 12.00 -12.39
CA LEU A 384 11.28 12.89 -12.96
C LEU A 384 12.26 12.13 -13.85
N TYR A 385 12.62 10.91 -13.49
CA TYR A 385 13.57 10.08 -14.23
C TYR A 385 13.31 8.59 -13.94
N PRO A 386 13.70 7.68 -14.83
CA PRO A 386 13.33 6.27 -14.71
C PRO A 386 14.20 5.52 -13.69
N VAL A 387 13.53 4.87 -12.74
CA VAL A 387 14.15 3.96 -11.77
C VAL A 387 13.58 2.56 -11.99
N LEU A 388 14.31 1.72 -12.73
CA LEU A 388 13.78 0.42 -13.20
C LEU A 388 13.37 -0.53 -12.05
N SER A 389 13.97 -0.38 -10.87
CA SER A 389 13.62 -1.15 -9.67
C SER A 389 12.26 -0.75 -9.05
N GLU A 390 11.75 0.45 -9.34
CA GLU A 390 10.43 0.90 -8.86
C GLU A 390 9.26 0.31 -9.67
N PHE A 391 9.54 -0.37 -10.79
CA PHE A 391 8.54 -1.08 -11.60
C PHE A 391 8.59 -2.58 -11.29
N ASN A 392 7.53 -3.11 -10.66
CA ASN A 392 7.46 -4.51 -10.25
C ASN A 392 6.53 -5.37 -11.13
N TYR A 393 5.94 -4.82 -12.19
CA TYR A 393 4.89 -5.50 -12.95
C TYR A 393 4.95 -5.21 -14.46
N VAL A 394 4.37 -6.08 -15.28
CA VAL A 394 4.21 -5.87 -16.73
C VAL A 394 2.82 -6.31 -17.21
N ILE A 395 2.18 -5.48 -18.04
CA ILE A 395 0.93 -5.77 -18.76
C ILE A 395 1.12 -5.53 -20.26
N VAL A 396 0.07 -5.76 -21.05
CA VAL A 396 0.09 -5.53 -22.50
C VAL A 396 -0.86 -4.39 -22.87
N GLN A 397 -0.35 -3.38 -23.57
CA GLN A 397 -1.22 -2.49 -24.32
C GLN A 397 -1.49 -3.09 -25.69
N LEU A 398 -2.75 -3.08 -26.13
CA LEU A 398 -3.18 -3.47 -27.46
C LEU A 398 -3.92 -2.31 -28.15
N GLN A 399 -3.49 -1.94 -29.35
CA GLN A 399 -4.15 -0.94 -30.19
C GLN A 399 -4.95 -1.64 -31.31
N ILE A 400 -6.24 -1.34 -31.42
CA ILE A 400 -7.10 -1.78 -32.54
C ILE A 400 -7.85 -0.55 -33.06
N GLY A 401 -7.48 -0.08 -34.26
CA GLY A 401 -8.02 1.18 -34.79
C GLY A 401 -7.63 2.36 -33.90
N GLU A 402 -8.62 3.09 -33.39
CA GLU A 402 -8.42 4.18 -32.41
C GLU A 402 -8.53 3.72 -30.95
N GLN A 403 -8.94 2.48 -30.70
CA GLN A 403 -9.18 1.97 -29.36
C GLN A 403 -7.92 1.36 -28.75
N VAL A 404 -7.60 1.79 -27.53
CA VAL A 404 -6.52 1.27 -26.69
C VAL A 404 -7.12 0.34 -25.63
N TYR A 405 -6.58 -0.87 -25.53
CA TYR A 405 -6.91 -1.84 -24.48
C TYR A 405 -5.68 -2.10 -23.62
N LEU A 406 -5.86 -2.17 -22.30
CA LEU A 406 -4.84 -2.65 -21.37
C LEU A 406 -5.23 -4.05 -20.90
N LEU A 407 -4.35 -5.01 -21.12
CA LEU A 407 -4.62 -6.43 -20.94
C LEU A 407 -3.66 -7.03 -19.93
N ASP A 408 -4.23 -7.78 -18.99
CA ASP A 408 -3.50 -8.56 -17.99
C ASP A 408 -4.17 -9.93 -17.87
N ALA A 409 -3.44 -10.98 -18.22
CA ALA A 409 -3.96 -12.35 -18.23
C ALA A 409 -3.73 -13.10 -16.91
N THR A 410 -3.26 -12.42 -15.86
CA THR A 410 -3.03 -13.03 -14.53
C THR A 410 -4.30 -13.15 -13.70
N GLU A 411 -5.41 -12.50 -14.10
CA GLU A 411 -6.71 -12.60 -13.45
C GLU A 411 -7.70 -13.42 -14.30
N PRO A 412 -7.95 -14.70 -13.96
CA PRO A 412 -8.75 -15.60 -14.81
C PRO A 412 -10.23 -15.18 -14.93
N LEU A 413 -10.75 -14.44 -13.96
CA LEU A 413 -12.15 -14.01 -13.93
C LEU A 413 -12.38 -12.59 -14.47
N ALA A 414 -11.33 -11.86 -14.84
CA ALA A 414 -11.45 -10.50 -15.38
C ALA A 414 -11.91 -10.51 -16.85
N GLY A 415 -12.81 -9.61 -17.22
CA GLY A 415 -13.21 -9.41 -18.62
C GLY A 415 -12.07 -8.87 -19.48
N PHE A 416 -12.22 -8.95 -20.80
CA PHE A 416 -11.27 -8.36 -21.75
C PHE A 416 -11.13 -6.85 -21.52
N GLY A 417 -9.91 -6.36 -21.32
CA GLY A 417 -9.64 -4.94 -21.05
C GLY A 417 -9.89 -4.48 -19.60
N LEU A 418 -10.30 -5.38 -18.70
CA LEU A 418 -10.46 -5.07 -17.28
C LEU A 418 -9.16 -5.39 -16.53
N LEU A 419 -8.40 -4.36 -16.16
CA LEU A 419 -7.20 -4.54 -15.37
C LEU A 419 -7.53 -4.95 -13.92
N PRO A 420 -6.75 -5.86 -13.31
CA PRO A 420 -6.83 -6.13 -11.88
C PRO A 420 -6.62 -4.87 -11.05
N GLU A 421 -7.32 -4.74 -9.92
CA GLU A 421 -7.23 -3.55 -9.04
C GLU A 421 -5.79 -3.24 -8.63
N ARG A 422 -4.95 -4.26 -8.39
CA ARG A 422 -3.52 -4.09 -8.05
C ARG A 422 -2.73 -3.25 -9.07
N CYS A 423 -3.17 -3.18 -10.32
CA CYS A 423 -2.53 -2.44 -11.40
C CYS A 423 -3.02 -0.98 -11.49
N LEU A 424 -4.09 -0.60 -10.79
CA LEU A 424 -4.67 0.75 -10.84
C LEU A 424 -3.90 1.72 -9.93
N ASN A 425 -2.71 2.14 -10.36
CA ASN A 425 -1.77 2.91 -9.55
C ASN A 425 -1.16 4.11 -10.31
N GLY A 426 -2.02 5.02 -10.77
CA GLY A 426 -1.58 6.22 -11.47
C GLY A 426 -1.18 5.94 -12.92
N THR A 427 0.12 5.94 -13.22
CA THR A 427 0.66 5.77 -14.57
C THR A 427 1.61 4.58 -14.68
N GLY A 428 1.66 3.99 -15.87
CA GLY A 428 2.66 3.02 -16.29
C GLY A 428 3.47 3.57 -17.46
N ARG A 429 4.53 2.86 -17.85
CA ARG A 429 5.35 3.20 -19.01
C ARG A 429 5.13 2.20 -20.13
N LEU A 430 4.59 2.67 -21.26
CA LEU A 430 4.56 1.94 -22.51
C LEU A 430 5.96 1.89 -23.11
N LEU A 431 6.44 0.69 -23.40
CA LEU A 431 7.73 0.48 -24.04
C LEU A 431 7.49 0.13 -25.51
N ALA A 432 7.71 1.09 -26.40
CA ALA A 432 7.56 0.91 -27.84
C ALA A 432 8.77 1.52 -28.55
N LYS A 433 9.30 0.84 -29.57
CA LYS A 433 10.54 1.21 -30.28
C LYS A 433 10.58 2.66 -30.81
N LYS A 434 9.43 3.29 -31.01
CA LYS A 434 9.31 4.66 -31.57
C LYS A 434 8.45 5.61 -30.75
N ASP A 435 7.59 5.11 -29.85
CA ASP A 435 6.56 5.91 -29.16
C ASP A 435 6.40 5.46 -27.71
N SER A 436 7.52 5.33 -27.01
CA SER A 436 7.52 5.08 -25.57
C SER A 436 7.00 6.29 -24.82
N LYS A 437 5.98 6.08 -23.98
CA LYS A 437 5.24 7.15 -23.31
C LYS A 437 4.59 6.65 -22.03
N GLU A 438 4.17 7.59 -21.21
CA GLU A 438 3.33 7.27 -20.05
C GLU A 438 1.92 6.87 -20.50
N VAL A 439 1.32 5.94 -19.76
CA VAL A 439 -0.03 5.45 -19.96
C VAL A 439 -0.79 5.52 -18.65
N GLN A 440 -2.03 6.02 -18.71
CA GLN A 440 -2.90 6.10 -17.54
C GLN A 440 -3.41 4.71 -17.17
N LEU A 441 -3.21 4.33 -15.91
CA LEU A 441 -3.68 3.07 -15.33
C LEU A 441 -4.98 3.29 -14.56
N ILE A 442 -5.90 4.04 -15.17
CA ILE A 442 -7.22 4.32 -14.60
C ILE A 442 -8.26 3.44 -15.30
N SER A 443 -9.12 2.82 -14.51
CA SER A 443 -10.21 2.03 -15.07
C SER A 443 -11.39 2.92 -15.43
N LYS A 444 -11.99 2.67 -16.60
CA LYS A 444 -13.31 3.21 -16.96
C LYS A 444 -14.45 2.41 -16.32
N ALA A 445 -14.14 1.20 -15.86
CA ALA A 445 -15.08 0.28 -15.23
C ALA A 445 -15.33 0.69 -13.78
N LYS A 446 -16.49 0.36 -13.24
CA LYS A 446 -16.93 0.79 -11.89
C LYS A 446 -17.09 -0.39 -10.95
N GLU A 447 -16.89 -0.19 -9.66
CA GLU A 447 -17.46 -1.11 -8.68
C GLU A 447 -18.96 -0.78 -8.53
N LYS A 448 -19.81 -1.47 -9.29
CA LYS A 448 -21.24 -1.18 -9.32
C LYS A 448 -22.12 -2.37 -8.93
N SER A 449 -23.12 -2.10 -8.10
CA SER A 449 -24.19 -3.06 -7.77
C SER A 449 -25.59 -2.46 -7.74
N VAL A 450 -26.58 -3.29 -8.07
CA VAL A 450 -28.00 -2.99 -7.91
C VAL A 450 -28.66 -4.17 -7.21
N THR A 451 -29.23 -3.91 -6.04
CA THR A 451 -29.93 -4.90 -5.22
C THR A 451 -31.41 -4.54 -5.19
N SER A 452 -32.27 -5.49 -5.57
CA SER A 452 -33.72 -5.37 -5.50
C SER A 452 -34.29 -6.40 -4.52
N LEU A 453 -35.07 -5.97 -3.54
CA LEU A 453 -35.77 -6.81 -2.58
C LEU A 453 -37.28 -6.58 -2.71
N ASN A 454 -38.04 -7.65 -2.93
CA ASN A 454 -39.50 -7.64 -2.86
C ASN A 454 -39.94 -8.56 -1.74
N ILE A 455 -40.30 -7.98 -0.60
CA ILE A 455 -40.60 -8.70 0.64
C ILE A 455 -42.10 -8.62 0.94
N ASN A 456 -42.66 -9.73 1.41
CA ASN A 456 -44.02 -9.81 1.91
C ASN A 456 -43.99 -10.12 3.40
N LEU A 457 -44.63 -9.27 4.19
CA LEU A 457 -44.99 -9.59 5.56
C LEU A 457 -46.26 -10.44 5.57
N LYS A 458 -46.23 -11.58 6.23
CA LYS A 458 -47.41 -12.44 6.44
C LYS A 458 -48.10 -12.10 7.77
N GLU A 459 -49.35 -12.52 7.93
CA GLU A 459 -50.14 -12.25 9.15
C GLU A 459 -49.55 -12.85 10.43
N ASP A 460 -48.78 -13.93 10.29
CA ASP A 460 -48.04 -14.61 11.35
C ASP A 460 -46.73 -13.88 11.73
N GLY A 461 -46.40 -12.79 11.01
CA GLY A 461 -45.20 -11.97 11.20
C GLY A 461 -43.99 -12.42 10.39
N THR A 462 -44.10 -13.48 9.58
CA THR A 462 -43.00 -13.96 8.71
C THR A 462 -42.69 -12.93 7.62
N LEU A 463 -41.42 -12.58 7.45
CA LEU A 463 -40.92 -11.72 6.38
C LEU A 463 -40.15 -12.56 5.36
N ALA A 464 -40.72 -12.75 4.19
CA ALA A 464 -40.11 -13.53 3.12
C ALA A 464 -40.36 -12.91 1.75
N GLY A 465 -39.48 -13.18 0.80
CA GLY A 465 -39.57 -12.57 -0.51
C GLY A 465 -38.48 -12.98 -1.47
N THR A 466 -38.32 -12.19 -2.53
CA THR A 466 -37.28 -12.39 -3.54
C THR A 466 -36.23 -11.31 -3.46
N MET A 467 -34.98 -11.70 -3.67
CA MET A 467 -33.85 -10.79 -3.79
C MET A 467 -33.15 -11.04 -5.13
N ARG A 468 -32.82 -9.93 -5.81
CA ARG A 468 -32.04 -9.92 -7.03
C ARG A 468 -30.87 -8.96 -6.90
N VAL A 469 -29.65 -9.48 -7.07
CA VAL A 469 -28.41 -8.71 -7.00
C VAL A 469 -27.75 -8.72 -8.38
N ILE A 470 -27.53 -7.55 -8.97
CA ILE A 470 -26.77 -7.40 -10.20
C ILE A 470 -25.44 -6.73 -9.87
N SER A 471 -24.33 -7.40 -10.18
CA SER A 471 -22.98 -6.87 -10.00
C SER A 471 -22.33 -6.61 -11.35
N TYR A 472 -21.66 -5.47 -11.49
CA TYR A 472 -20.99 -5.02 -12.70
C TYR A 472 -19.48 -4.90 -12.48
N ASP A 473 -18.70 -5.05 -13.55
CA ASP A 473 -17.24 -4.89 -13.61
C ASP A 473 -16.48 -5.42 -12.38
N TYR A 474 -15.87 -4.55 -11.57
CA TYR A 474 -15.09 -4.93 -10.38
C TYR A 474 -15.93 -5.63 -9.32
N LYS A 475 -17.20 -5.24 -9.17
CA LYS A 475 -18.11 -5.93 -8.25
C LYS A 475 -18.42 -7.32 -8.74
N ALA A 476 -18.63 -7.49 -10.06
CA ALA A 476 -18.86 -8.79 -10.66
C ALA A 476 -17.62 -9.69 -10.50
N LEU A 477 -16.42 -9.14 -10.70
CA LEU A 477 -15.15 -9.85 -10.49
C LEU A 477 -15.01 -10.32 -9.04
N GLU A 478 -15.23 -9.44 -8.06
CA GLU A 478 -15.21 -9.78 -6.64
C GLU A 478 -16.20 -10.92 -6.31
N LYS A 479 -17.46 -10.79 -6.75
CA LYS A 479 -18.50 -11.79 -6.51
C LYS A 479 -18.18 -13.14 -7.16
N ARG A 480 -17.64 -13.15 -8.39
CA ARG A 480 -17.21 -14.40 -9.03
C ARG A 480 -16.11 -15.10 -8.24
N ARG A 481 -15.11 -14.36 -7.74
CA ARG A 481 -14.07 -14.93 -6.86
C ARG A 481 -14.68 -15.51 -5.58
N GLN A 482 -15.60 -14.77 -4.95
CA GLN A 482 -16.29 -15.24 -3.75
C GLN A 482 -17.05 -16.54 -4.02
N ILE A 483 -17.89 -16.58 -5.05
CA ILE A 483 -18.67 -17.78 -5.43
C ILE A 483 -17.73 -18.97 -5.72
N GLN A 484 -16.67 -18.75 -6.51
CA GLN A 484 -15.71 -19.81 -6.84
C GLN A 484 -15.02 -20.38 -5.60
N SER A 485 -14.73 -19.56 -4.59
CA SER A 485 -14.05 -19.99 -3.35
C SER A 485 -14.85 -21.00 -2.51
N PHE A 486 -16.18 -21.02 -2.65
CA PHE A 486 -17.05 -21.98 -1.94
C PHE A 486 -17.17 -23.33 -2.65
N GLY A 487 -16.79 -23.42 -3.93
CA GLY A 487 -16.80 -24.62 -4.76
C GLY A 487 -18.19 -25.17 -5.13
N ARG A 488 -19.20 -24.97 -4.27
CA ARG A 488 -20.59 -25.40 -4.46
C ARG A 488 -21.55 -24.27 -4.10
N ILE A 489 -22.65 -24.17 -4.85
CA ILE A 489 -23.65 -23.10 -4.67
C ILE A 489 -24.36 -23.22 -3.32
N GLU A 490 -24.54 -24.42 -2.79
CA GLU A 490 -25.18 -24.65 -1.47
C GLU A 490 -24.31 -24.10 -0.34
N ASN A 491 -22.98 -24.27 -0.42
CA ASN A 491 -22.05 -23.71 0.55
C ASN A 491 -22.04 -22.18 0.51
N TYR A 492 -22.17 -21.62 -0.69
CA TYR A 492 -22.29 -20.18 -0.88
C TYR A 492 -23.63 -19.67 -0.33
N SER A 493 -24.75 -20.33 -0.63
CA SER A 493 -26.06 -20.00 -0.06
C SER A 493 -26.06 -20.00 1.47
N ALA A 494 -25.48 -21.04 2.09
CA ALA A 494 -25.35 -21.15 3.55
C ALA A 494 -24.36 -20.13 4.14
N SER A 495 -23.43 -19.59 3.36
CA SER A 495 -22.59 -18.48 3.82
C SER A 495 -23.36 -17.16 3.81
N LEU A 496 -24.21 -16.93 2.80
CA LEU A 496 -25.11 -15.78 2.76
C LEU A 496 -26.12 -15.79 3.92
N GLU A 497 -26.71 -16.94 4.27
CA GLU A 497 -27.60 -17.06 5.43
C GLU A 497 -26.94 -16.52 6.71
N ARG A 498 -25.66 -16.86 6.92
CA ARG A 498 -24.88 -16.41 8.08
C ARG A 498 -24.45 -14.96 7.97
N GLU A 499 -23.91 -14.55 6.82
CA GLU A 499 -23.40 -13.19 6.59
C GLU A 499 -24.52 -12.15 6.69
N TRP A 500 -25.68 -12.47 6.14
CA TRP A 500 -26.84 -11.58 6.05
C TRP A 500 -27.84 -11.78 7.17
N SER A 501 -27.55 -12.67 8.12
CA SER A 501 -28.45 -13.02 9.23
C SER A 501 -29.86 -13.34 8.75
N LEU A 502 -29.97 -14.19 7.72
CA LEU A 502 -31.22 -14.69 7.17
C LEU A 502 -31.54 -16.07 7.74
N GLN A 503 -32.83 -16.40 7.81
CA GLN A 503 -33.30 -17.70 8.27
C GLN A 503 -33.07 -18.77 7.19
N THR A 504 -33.44 -18.45 5.94
CA THR A 504 -33.15 -19.32 4.80
C THR A 504 -32.86 -18.52 3.53
N VAL A 505 -32.01 -19.08 2.68
CA VAL A 505 -31.80 -18.68 1.29
C VAL A 505 -32.11 -19.89 0.41
N ARG A 506 -33.10 -19.76 -0.47
CA ARG A 506 -33.60 -20.84 -1.33
C ARG A 506 -33.63 -20.43 -2.79
N ASN A 507 -33.74 -21.42 -3.67
CA ASN A 507 -33.93 -21.23 -5.12
C ASN A 507 -32.91 -20.26 -5.74
N MET A 508 -31.65 -20.34 -5.29
CA MET A 508 -30.58 -19.49 -5.81
C MET A 508 -30.28 -19.84 -7.26
N SER A 509 -30.32 -18.83 -8.13
CA SER A 509 -29.92 -18.88 -9.53
C SER A 509 -28.86 -17.82 -9.81
N ILE A 510 -27.84 -18.19 -10.58
CA ILE A 510 -26.72 -17.31 -10.94
C ILE A 510 -26.58 -17.28 -12.46
N GLU A 511 -26.76 -16.11 -13.06
CA GLU A 511 -26.60 -15.87 -14.49
C GLU A 511 -25.24 -15.21 -14.78
N ASN A 512 -24.66 -15.53 -15.95
CA ASN A 512 -23.38 -14.98 -16.44
C ASN A 512 -22.15 -15.28 -15.55
N LEU A 513 -22.16 -16.39 -14.80
CA LEU A 513 -21.02 -16.77 -13.95
C LEU A 513 -19.71 -16.92 -14.75
N GLY A 514 -19.77 -17.60 -15.89
CA GLY A 514 -18.64 -17.78 -16.82
C GLY A 514 -18.50 -16.72 -17.91
N GLU A 515 -19.42 -15.74 -17.98
CA GLU A 515 -19.42 -14.69 -19.01
C GLU A 515 -18.84 -13.38 -18.44
N HIS A 516 -17.50 -13.29 -18.37
CA HIS A 516 -16.78 -12.26 -17.60
C HIS A 516 -17.01 -10.81 -18.05
N GLU A 517 -17.45 -10.58 -19.29
CA GLU A 517 -17.78 -9.24 -19.81
C GLU A 517 -19.24 -8.85 -19.55
N LYS A 518 -20.09 -9.78 -19.08
CA LYS A 518 -21.48 -9.49 -18.72
C LYS A 518 -21.63 -9.26 -17.21
N PRO A 519 -22.65 -8.50 -16.78
CA PRO A 519 -22.99 -8.39 -15.36
C PRO A 519 -23.37 -9.75 -14.77
N LEU A 520 -22.90 -10.02 -13.56
CA LEU A 520 -23.29 -11.20 -12.79
C LEU A 520 -24.64 -10.92 -12.13
N THR A 521 -25.62 -11.81 -12.30
CA THR A 521 -26.93 -11.69 -11.66
C THR A 521 -27.18 -12.86 -10.73
N GLU A 522 -27.48 -12.58 -9.47
CA GLU A 522 -27.89 -13.55 -8.47
C GLU A 522 -29.36 -13.31 -8.13
N THR A 523 -30.19 -14.34 -8.22
CA THR A 523 -31.60 -14.29 -7.82
C THR A 523 -31.87 -15.38 -6.81
N MET A 524 -32.58 -15.07 -5.73
CA MET A 524 -32.87 -16.02 -4.65
C MET A 524 -34.15 -15.66 -3.92
N GLU A 525 -34.75 -16.66 -3.27
CA GLU A 525 -35.78 -16.48 -2.26
C GLU A 525 -35.12 -16.37 -0.88
N ILE A 526 -35.58 -15.41 -0.08
CA ILE A 526 -35.05 -15.16 1.26
C ILE A 526 -36.16 -15.12 2.31
N GLU A 527 -35.83 -15.57 3.51
CA GLU A 527 -36.64 -15.43 4.73
C GLU A 527 -35.78 -14.79 5.81
N PHE A 528 -36.28 -13.71 6.43
CA PHE A 528 -35.57 -13.00 7.50
C PHE A 528 -35.67 -13.75 8.82
N ASN A 529 -34.62 -13.70 9.63
CA ASN A 529 -34.66 -14.21 11.00
C ASN A 529 -35.68 -13.45 11.85
N ARG A 530 -36.27 -14.16 12.82
CA ARG A 530 -37.11 -13.59 13.86
C ARG A 530 -36.62 -14.01 15.23
N ASP A 531 -36.15 -13.03 16.00
CA ASP A 531 -35.69 -13.27 17.38
C ASP A 531 -36.86 -13.42 18.37
N ASP A 532 -38.02 -12.82 18.10
CA ASP A 532 -39.23 -12.93 18.92
C ASP A 532 -40.40 -13.57 18.14
N LEU A 533 -40.43 -14.91 18.15
CA LEU A 533 -41.53 -15.69 17.58
C LEU A 533 -42.84 -15.54 18.37
N ALA A 534 -42.80 -15.02 19.61
CA ALA A 534 -43.96 -14.93 20.50
C ALA A 534 -44.76 -13.63 20.30
N ASN A 535 -44.13 -12.54 19.82
CA ASN A 535 -44.79 -11.26 19.63
C ASN A 535 -44.97 -10.89 18.15
N VAL A 536 -46.11 -11.30 17.56
CA VAL A 536 -46.48 -10.93 16.17
C VAL A 536 -46.86 -9.45 16.03
N ASN A 537 -47.06 -8.73 17.14
CA ASN A 537 -47.53 -7.34 17.10
C ASN A 537 -46.44 -6.33 16.73
N ARG A 538 -45.15 -6.72 16.78
CA ARG A 538 -44.01 -5.90 16.42
C ARG A 538 -43.00 -6.72 15.63
N VAL A 539 -42.75 -6.34 14.38
CA VAL A 539 -41.81 -7.01 13.50
C VAL A 539 -40.67 -6.06 13.17
N TYR A 540 -39.47 -6.44 13.62
CA TYR A 540 -38.22 -5.72 13.37
C TYR A 540 -37.53 -6.36 12.16
N PHE A 541 -37.05 -5.55 11.23
CA PHE A 541 -36.21 -6.05 10.14
C PHE A 541 -35.30 -4.95 9.58
N ASN A 542 -34.15 -5.38 9.04
CA ASN A 542 -33.22 -4.51 8.36
C ASN A 542 -33.11 -4.93 6.88
N PRO A 543 -33.51 -4.07 5.92
CA PRO A 543 -33.45 -4.43 4.50
C PRO A 543 -32.04 -4.32 3.89
N PHE A 544 -31.07 -3.75 4.60
CA PHE A 544 -29.69 -3.50 4.12
C PHE A 544 -28.75 -4.66 4.42
N VAL A 545 -29.18 -5.89 4.13
CA VAL A 545 -28.41 -7.09 4.43
C VAL A 545 -27.18 -7.28 3.53
N VAL A 546 -27.14 -6.64 2.35
CA VAL A 546 -26.05 -6.77 1.38
C VAL A 546 -25.01 -5.64 1.54
N GLY A 547 -23.73 -5.99 1.62
CA GLY A 547 -22.60 -5.06 1.46
C GLY A 547 -21.77 -4.80 2.72
N ARG A 548 -20.62 -4.13 2.53
CA ARG A 548 -19.49 -4.09 3.48
C ARG A 548 -19.53 -2.97 4.53
N TRP A 549 -20.40 -1.96 4.39
CA TRP A 549 -20.33 -0.73 5.19
C TRP A 549 -21.15 -0.78 6.49
N THR A 550 -20.93 -1.80 7.31
CA THR A 550 -21.53 -1.90 8.65
C THR A 550 -20.76 -1.11 9.71
N THR A 551 -19.55 -0.67 9.38
CA THR A 551 -18.72 0.24 10.20
C THR A 551 -18.12 1.33 9.32
N ASN A 552 -17.76 2.48 9.93
CA ASN A 552 -17.12 3.56 9.20
C ASN A 552 -15.63 3.22 9.00
N PRO A 553 -15.15 3.08 7.76
CA PRO A 553 -13.74 2.78 7.49
C PRO A 553 -12.80 3.95 7.84
N PHE A 554 -13.34 5.17 7.95
CA PHE A 554 -12.60 6.40 8.20
C PHE A 554 -12.65 6.77 9.68
N LYS A 555 -11.59 6.41 10.41
CA LYS A 555 -11.50 6.51 11.87
C LYS A 555 -10.65 7.70 12.30
N LEU A 556 -9.61 8.07 11.53
CA LEU A 556 -8.72 9.17 11.87
C LEU A 556 -9.47 10.51 11.97
N LYS A 557 -9.02 11.39 12.87
CA LYS A 557 -9.59 12.74 12.98
C LYS A 557 -9.24 13.56 11.73
N GLU A 558 -8.00 13.44 11.28
CA GLU A 558 -7.43 14.09 10.10
C GLU A 558 -6.58 13.08 9.34
N ARG A 559 -6.53 13.21 8.01
CA ARG A 559 -5.80 12.30 7.10
C ARG A 559 -5.02 13.16 6.11
N ASN A 560 -3.70 13.01 6.07
CA ASN A 560 -2.79 13.81 5.23
C ASN A 560 -2.41 13.13 3.91
N PHE A 561 -3.13 12.07 3.56
CA PHE A 561 -2.94 11.28 2.34
C PHE A 561 -4.32 10.96 1.76
N PRO A 562 -4.42 10.79 0.43
CA PRO A 562 -5.71 10.57 -0.22
C PRO A 562 -6.37 9.26 0.22
N VAL A 563 -7.69 9.21 0.03
CA VAL A 563 -8.48 7.98 0.04
C VAL A 563 -8.56 7.49 -1.40
N ASP A 564 -8.03 6.30 -1.66
CA ASP A 564 -7.95 5.72 -3.00
C ASP A 564 -8.74 4.40 -3.04
N PHE A 565 -9.94 4.44 -3.61
CA PHE A 565 -10.80 3.29 -3.85
C PHE A 565 -10.39 2.47 -5.09
N GLY A 566 -9.44 2.95 -5.89
CA GLY A 566 -9.00 2.34 -7.15
C GLY A 566 -9.97 2.54 -8.32
N THR A 567 -11.28 2.54 -8.06
CA THR A 567 -12.34 2.70 -9.05
C THR A 567 -13.50 3.55 -8.49
N PRO A 568 -14.26 4.28 -9.32
CA PRO A 568 -15.54 4.85 -8.91
C PRO A 568 -16.52 3.77 -8.45
N GLN A 569 -17.34 4.08 -7.44
CA GLN A 569 -18.28 3.14 -6.85
C GLN A 569 -19.74 3.59 -7.06
N GLU A 570 -20.62 2.64 -7.35
CA GLU A 570 -22.06 2.86 -7.42
C GLU A 570 -22.82 1.72 -6.73
N GLU A 571 -23.75 2.08 -5.88
CA GLU A 571 -24.60 1.11 -5.20
C GLU A 571 -26.03 1.63 -5.18
N THR A 572 -26.96 0.78 -5.59
CA THR A 572 -28.39 1.06 -5.52
C THR A 572 -29.08 -0.08 -4.80
N VAL A 573 -29.87 0.22 -3.78
CA VAL A 573 -30.73 -0.75 -3.10
C VAL A 573 -32.17 -0.27 -3.23
N LEU A 574 -33.02 -1.14 -3.78
CA LEU A 574 -34.45 -0.91 -4.00
C LEU A 574 -35.19 -1.95 -3.17
N VAL A 575 -36.00 -1.52 -2.22
CA VAL A 575 -36.77 -2.42 -1.36
C VAL A 575 -38.24 -2.07 -1.46
N VAL A 576 -39.05 -3.07 -1.71
CA VAL A 576 -40.51 -3.00 -1.62
C VAL A 576 -40.93 -3.99 -0.54
N VAL A 577 -41.61 -3.50 0.49
CA VAL A 577 -42.21 -4.35 1.53
C VAL A 577 -43.71 -4.19 1.49
N GLU A 578 -44.39 -5.25 1.10
CA GLU A 578 -45.85 -5.35 1.15
C GLU A 578 -46.26 -5.98 2.48
N TYR A 579 -47.23 -5.38 3.17
CA TYR A 579 -47.73 -5.87 4.44
C TYR A 579 -49.26 -6.00 4.44
N PRO A 580 -49.84 -6.91 5.25
CA PRO A 580 -51.27 -7.18 5.22
C PRO A 580 -52.05 -6.09 5.95
N PRO A 581 -53.38 -6.01 5.75
CA PRO A 581 -54.23 -5.10 6.51
C PRO A 581 -54.01 -5.24 8.02
N GLY A 582 -54.06 -4.12 8.74
CA GLY A 582 -53.82 -4.08 10.18
C GLY A 582 -52.35 -3.84 10.57
N PHE A 583 -51.40 -3.97 9.65
CA PHE A 583 -50.02 -3.53 9.90
C PHE A 583 -49.80 -2.08 9.46
N THR A 584 -48.98 -1.35 10.22
CA THR A 584 -48.48 -0.03 9.85
C THR A 584 -47.02 0.11 10.26
N LEU A 585 -46.28 0.99 9.60
CA LEU A 585 -44.94 1.37 10.03
C LEU A 585 -45.03 2.22 11.32
N ASP A 586 -44.22 1.88 12.34
CA ASP A 586 -44.18 2.60 13.63
C ASP A 586 -43.64 4.02 13.43
N GLU A 587 -42.43 4.11 12.85
CA GLU A 587 -41.79 5.37 12.48
C GLU A 587 -41.19 5.28 11.08
N MET A 588 -41.46 6.29 10.25
CA MET A 588 -40.88 6.39 8.92
C MET A 588 -39.51 7.07 8.99
N PRO A 589 -38.43 6.41 8.54
CA PRO A 589 -37.12 7.04 8.44
C PRO A 589 -37.19 8.32 7.60
N LYS A 590 -36.42 9.33 8.00
CA LYS A 590 -36.34 10.59 7.27
C LYS A 590 -35.50 10.43 6.00
N ASP A 591 -35.93 11.08 4.94
CA ASP A 591 -35.16 11.18 3.70
C ASP A 591 -33.83 11.91 3.97
N ILE A 592 -32.75 11.41 3.34
CA ILE A 592 -31.42 11.99 3.40
C ILE A 592 -30.93 12.22 1.98
N ALA A 593 -30.39 13.41 1.73
CA ALA A 593 -29.67 13.72 0.50
C ALA A 593 -28.38 14.47 0.86
N MET A 594 -27.24 13.88 0.49
CA MET A 594 -25.92 14.45 0.72
C MET A 594 -25.13 14.45 -0.59
N ALA A 595 -24.39 15.52 -0.83
CA ALA A 595 -23.48 15.63 -1.95
C ALA A 595 -22.08 15.98 -1.44
N LEU A 596 -21.07 15.31 -1.99
CA LEU A 596 -19.69 15.69 -1.77
C LEU A 596 -19.35 16.91 -2.64
N PRO A 597 -18.39 17.76 -2.20
CA PRO A 597 -17.88 18.87 -2.99
C PRO A 597 -17.41 18.45 -4.39
N ASN A 598 -17.37 19.42 -5.32
CA ASN A 598 -16.84 19.21 -6.68
C ASN A 598 -17.47 18.04 -7.46
N LYS A 599 -18.74 17.73 -7.17
CA LYS A 599 -19.45 16.56 -7.73
C LYS A 599 -18.69 15.25 -7.46
N GLY A 600 -17.97 15.15 -6.34
CA GLY A 600 -17.18 13.98 -5.98
C GLY A 600 -18.05 12.74 -5.74
N GLY A 601 -19.28 12.93 -5.29
CA GLY A 601 -20.22 11.84 -5.03
C GLY A 601 -21.53 12.32 -4.45
N ARG A 602 -22.48 11.40 -4.32
CA ARG A 602 -23.82 11.65 -3.78
C ARG A 602 -24.31 10.44 -3.02
N PHE A 603 -24.99 10.69 -1.90
CA PHE A 603 -25.75 9.70 -1.17
C PHE A 603 -27.20 10.17 -1.06
N THR A 604 -28.14 9.30 -1.42
CA THR A 604 -29.58 9.54 -1.22
C THR A 604 -30.21 8.33 -0.57
N PHE A 605 -31.03 8.57 0.44
CA PHE A 605 -31.92 7.59 1.03
C PHE A 605 -33.32 8.19 1.05
N SER A 606 -34.31 7.45 0.56
CA SER A 606 -35.71 7.83 0.66
C SER A 606 -36.56 6.66 1.11
N CYS A 607 -37.57 6.98 1.91
CA CYS A 607 -38.54 6.01 2.43
C CYS A 607 -39.95 6.57 2.26
N GLY A 608 -40.80 5.87 1.53
CA GLY A 608 -42.16 6.31 1.24
C GLY A 608 -43.16 5.17 1.35
N ASN A 609 -44.39 5.49 1.74
CA ASN A 609 -45.46 4.51 1.87
C ASN A 609 -46.58 4.82 0.87
N ILE A 610 -46.94 3.83 0.04
CA ILE A 610 -48.00 3.94 -0.96
C ILE A 610 -48.97 2.77 -0.75
N GLY A 611 -50.16 3.05 -0.19
CA GLY A 611 -51.10 2.01 0.20
C GLY A 611 -50.54 1.12 1.30
N ASN A 612 -50.45 -0.19 1.05
CA ASN A 612 -49.86 -1.19 1.94
C ASN A 612 -48.41 -1.56 1.55
N LYS A 613 -47.72 -0.69 0.80
CA LYS A 613 -46.36 -0.92 0.30
C LYS A 613 -45.40 0.15 0.78
N LEU A 614 -44.42 -0.28 1.56
CA LEU A 614 -43.26 0.52 1.91
C LEU A 614 -42.24 0.43 0.77
N ASN A 615 -41.81 1.57 0.25
CA ASN A 615 -40.80 1.69 -0.80
C ASN A 615 -39.58 2.41 -0.23
N ILE A 616 -38.41 1.79 -0.38
CA ILE A 616 -37.15 2.33 0.10
C ILE A 616 -36.18 2.38 -1.08
N THR A 617 -35.55 3.53 -1.29
CA THR A 617 -34.48 3.69 -2.27
C THR A 617 -33.24 4.21 -1.56
N TYR A 618 -32.16 3.46 -1.68
CA TYR A 618 -30.82 3.87 -1.25
C TYR A 618 -29.94 3.96 -2.50
N THR A 619 -29.20 5.05 -2.63
CA THR A 619 -28.23 5.22 -3.72
C THR A 619 -26.96 5.89 -3.19
N LEU A 620 -25.83 5.22 -3.39
CA LEU A 620 -24.50 5.76 -3.20
C LEU A 620 -23.81 5.85 -4.55
N SER A 621 -23.24 7.00 -4.87
CA SER A 621 -22.36 7.19 -6.02
C SER A 621 -21.12 7.93 -5.57
N LEU A 622 -19.98 7.28 -5.68
CA LEU A 622 -18.66 7.86 -5.51
C LEU A 622 -18.05 8.00 -6.90
N SER A 623 -18.11 9.22 -7.45
CA SER A 623 -17.76 9.48 -8.85
C SER A 623 -16.25 9.52 -9.10
N LYS A 624 -15.45 9.72 -8.04
CA LYS A 624 -14.00 9.68 -8.09
C LYS A 624 -13.47 8.35 -7.53
N ALA A 625 -12.36 7.88 -8.09
CA ALA A 625 -11.56 6.81 -7.49
C ALA A 625 -10.69 7.32 -6.33
N ILE A 626 -10.23 8.57 -6.41
CA ILE A 626 -9.30 9.19 -5.46
C ILE A 626 -9.94 10.46 -4.88
N TYR A 627 -9.93 10.58 -3.56
CA TYR A 627 -10.36 11.76 -2.81
C TYR A 627 -9.17 12.31 -2.03
N GLU A 628 -8.86 13.59 -2.24
CA GLU A 628 -7.69 14.22 -1.62
C GLU A 628 -7.86 14.42 -0.11
N ALA A 629 -6.76 14.67 0.60
CA ALA A 629 -6.75 14.88 2.06
C ALA A 629 -7.80 15.91 2.54
N GLN A 630 -7.98 17.00 1.79
CA GLN A 630 -8.97 18.05 2.06
C GLN A 630 -10.43 17.59 1.91
N GLU A 631 -10.69 16.50 1.15
CA GLU A 631 -12.02 15.93 0.96
C GLU A 631 -12.39 14.91 2.05
N TYR A 632 -11.39 14.44 2.82
CA TYR A 632 -11.55 13.40 3.84
C TYR A 632 -12.64 13.69 4.89
N PRO A 633 -12.76 14.90 5.49
CA PRO A 633 -13.79 15.15 6.49
C PRO A 633 -15.21 14.96 5.94
N TYR A 634 -15.45 15.34 4.69
CA TYR A 634 -16.75 15.17 4.03
C TYR A 634 -17.04 13.70 3.75
N LEU A 635 -16.03 12.95 3.31
CA LEU A 635 -16.16 11.51 3.06
C LEU A 635 -16.45 10.76 4.37
N LYS A 636 -15.74 11.11 5.45
CA LYS A 636 -15.95 10.52 6.78
C LYS A 636 -17.37 10.74 7.30
N GLU A 637 -17.92 11.96 7.16
CA GLU A 637 -19.31 12.25 7.55
C GLU A 637 -20.31 11.53 6.66
N LEU A 638 -20.09 11.49 5.33
CA LEU A 638 -20.94 10.74 4.39
C LEU A 638 -21.05 9.26 4.82
N PHE A 639 -19.92 8.62 5.10
CA PHE A 639 -19.89 7.22 5.54
C PHE A 639 -20.47 7.03 6.93
N ALA A 640 -20.35 8.01 7.84
CA ALA A 640 -21.03 7.96 9.13
C ALA A 640 -22.57 7.91 8.95
N ARG A 641 -23.13 8.69 8.01
CA ARG A 641 -24.57 8.66 7.69
C ARG A 641 -25.00 7.38 6.98
N ILE A 642 -24.16 6.85 6.09
CA ILE A 642 -24.40 5.56 5.44
C ILE A 642 -24.50 4.44 6.49
N VAL A 643 -23.52 4.37 7.39
CA VAL A 643 -23.50 3.37 8.48
C VAL A 643 -24.72 3.52 9.38
N GLN A 644 -25.08 4.76 9.76
CA GLN A 644 -26.28 5.03 10.57
C GLN A 644 -27.54 4.48 9.90
N ILE A 645 -27.75 4.73 8.61
CA ILE A 645 -28.91 4.23 7.86
C ILE A 645 -28.89 2.71 7.76
N ARG A 646 -27.74 2.11 7.44
CA ARG A 646 -27.60 0.66 7.31
C ARG A 646 -27.79 -0.10 8.63
N GLN A 647 -27.60 0.56 9.77
CA GLN A 647 -27.84 -0.01 11.10
C GLN A 647 -29.27 0.24 11.60
N THR A 648 -30.11 0.93 10.83
CA THR A 648 -31.49 1.25 11.26
C THR A 648 -32.41 0.08 10.96
N ASP A 649 -32.98 -0.50 12.01
CA ASP A 649 -34.08 -1.46 11.90
C ASP A 649 -35.41 -0.72 11.64
N LEU A 650 -36.23 -1.30 10.77
CA LEU A 650 -37.59 -0.88 10.52
C LEU A 650 -38.55 -1.68 11.38
N VAL A 651 -39.60 -1.02 11.88
CA VAL A 651 -40.57 -1.63 12.80
C VAL A 651 -41.97 -1.55 12.20
N LEU A 652 -42.54 -2.71 11.88
CA LEU A 652 -43.95 -2.84 11.50
C LEU A 652 -44.76 -3.28 12.72
N ILE A 653 -45.78 -2.51 13.07
CA ILE A 653 -46.68 -2.76 14.20
C ILE A 653 -48.04 -3.24 13.70
N LYS A 654 -48.56 -4.31 14.32
CA LYS A 654 -49.95 -4.76 14.13
C LYS A 654 -50.84 -3.92 15.05
N LYS A 655 -51.78 -3.18 14.46
CA LYS A 655 -52.76 -2.34 15.17
C LYS A 655 -53.93 -3.13 15.71
#